data_AF-A0A3N1CPV6-F1
#
_entry.id   AF-A0A3N1CPV6-F1
#
_cell.length_a   1.000
_cell.length_b   1.000
_cell.length_c   1.000
_cell.angle_alpha   90.00
_cell.angle_beta   90.00
_cell.angle_gamma   90.00
#
_symmetry.space_group_name_H-M   'P 1'
#
loop_
_entity.id
_entity.type
_entity.pdbx_description
1 polymer ?
#
loop_
_entity_poly.entity_id
_entity_poly.type
_entity_poly.pdbx_seq_one_letter_code
_entity_poly.pdbx_strand_id
1 'polypeptide(L)'
;MSGDLVEISAEWAQWGKRADDRGYEVLAHSAAHFTRENFHQLLQRFSPGTPERLPQVTIGWAGQKRTHWVGIGIQEASSRPDRVGRRVSETRFFCVPYEILRHNQVTYLDLFQQFWNVSLPDEGMPVTVTVPLLRPDHIEVDLTSKAEKAAALLITGKPICVVAGERVTVHDRLRFLDAAAALLPYGVRTKLSASTWTSSTADHKIRFSFTDEPREDSFNLFWDSEELVRPREEPPRATWQMAVNYQTRLRESLRRDHLVGRLAGTVAPVSFEDPHLLLKALDDRPSDVHFGDAGGRMPDDPPEVVRALGAALESGETDKVDSCLKQLKIASAANHPEHVKKRLRENIMTYRLFSAAVRVQPSAKVALYQSLFATAFGQRLTEESYKQIVDFVGRASFSKEHIQALRQLTTGDVWLKFTLAWWQGADVLGQLLQAASPDELVTVAADVRTSHELREAVFREIDRRDPSEELATALLRHAFLCDVLRRHLPGVDGAQAERLKKLLAKVYGHEGFGPRELQEALTSGEVKVLPTVALIGAAAETYGEGAGAALIHKFLAVVIEQSGMNRLEKDRIHALLQDVPAPLYSPAEAAGFQAGLVAHASGGDLRSTWPGRLRAVLAGPIARSTLIALGLVAVVVAIVLLLA
;
A
#
# COMPACT_ATOMS: atom_id res chain seq x y z
N MET A 1 -1.84 13.32 41.42
CA MET A 1 -0.99 12.72 40.37
C MET A 1 -0.11 13.83 39.84
N SER A 2 1.19 13.78 40.12
CA SER A 2 2.12 14.84 39.68
C SER A 2 2.41 14.63 38.20
N GLY A 3 2.07 15.62 37.37
CA GLY A 3 2.55 15.64 35.99
C GLY A 3 4.06 15.83 35.96
N ASP A 4 4.73 15.38 34.91
CA ASP A 4 6.10 15.79 34.64
C ASP A 4 6.08 17.29 34.34
N LEU A 5 6.93 18.04 35.05
CA LEU A 5 6.99 19.49 35.02
C LEU A 5 8.33 19.92 34.41
N VAL A 6 8.31 21.01 33.64
CA VAL A 6 9.50 21.68 33.14
C VAL A 6 9.59 23.09 33.73
N GLU A 7 10.80 23.48 34.12
CA GLU A 7 11.10 24.87 34.47
C GLU A 7 11.41 25.68 33.20
N ILE A 8 10.73 26.81 33.03
CA ILE A 8 10.85 27.69 31.87
C ILE A 8 11.23 29.09 32.34
N SER A 9 12.40 29.54 31.90
CA SER A 9 12.81 30.95 31.99
C SER A 9 12.37 31.71 30.74
N ALA A 10 11.58 32.76 30.93
CA ALA A 10 11.04 33.61 29.88
C ALA A 10 11.51 35.07 30.03
N GLU A 11 11.75 35.70 28.89
CA GLU A 11 11.89 37.16 28.82
C GLU A 11 10.49 37.77 28.86
N TRP A 12 10.33 38.97 29.40
CA TRP A 12 9.01 39.59 29.52
C TRP A 12 9.04 41.09 29.24
N ALA A 13 7.89 41.63 28.86
CA ALA A 13 7.64 43.05 28.77
C ALA A 13 6.21 43.38 29.23
N GLN A 14 6.05 44.50 29.92
CA GLN A 14 4.76 45.08 30.23
C GLN A 14 4.49 46.24 29.28
N TRP A 15 3.37 46.20 28.59
CA TRP A 15 2.94 47.18 27.60
C TRP A 15 1.65 47.85 28.05
N GLY A 16 1.61 49.17 27.99
CA GLY A 16 0.48 49.93 28.52
C GLY A 16 0.60 51.40 28.22
N LYS A 17 -0.18 52.21 28.92
CA LYS A 17 -0.06 53.67 28.89
C LYS A 17 0.38 54.20 30.24
N ARG A 18 1.31 55.15 30.23
CA ARG A 18 1.54 56.01 31.40
C ARG A 18 0.41 57.02 31.53
N ALA A 19 0.16 57.51 32.74
CA ALA A 19 -0.91 58.46 33.01
C ALA A 19 -0.82 59.74 32.16
N ASP A 20 0.39 60.13 31.76
CA ASP A 20 0.67 61.38 31.04
C ASP A 20 0.93 61.19 29.53
N ASP A 21 0.95 59.96 29.01
CA ASP A 21 1.30 59.67 27.62
C ASP A 21 0.08 59.47 26.72
N ARG A 22 0.19 59.88 25.45
CA ARG A 22 -0.83 59.69 24.41
C ARG A 22 -0.81 58.27 23.84
N GLY A 23 0.37 57.66 23.78
CA GLY A 23 0.63 56.37 23.12
C GLY A 23 0.69 55.19 24.08
N TYR A 24 0.62 53.99 23.50
CA TYR A 24 1.02 52.77 24.19
C TYR A 24 2.52 52.54 24.00
N GLU A 25 3.20 52.13 25.06
CA GLU A 25 4.64 51.85 25.05
C GLU A 25 4.99 50.65 25.94
N VAL A 26 6.22 50.15 25.81
CA VAL A 26 6.78 49.20 26.79
C VAL A 26 7.09 50.00 28.06
N LEU A 27 6.49 49.63 29.18
CA LEU A 27 6.65 50.27 30.49
C LEU A 27 7.90 49.74 31.20
N ALA A 28 8.02 48.41 31.30
CA ALA A 28 9.13 47.68 31.90
C ALA A 28 9.39 46.38 31.11
N HIS A 29 10.61 45.85 31.16
CA HIS A 29 10.96 44.60 30.47
C HIS A 29 12.17 43.89 31.11
N SER A 30 12.34 42.60 30.84
CA SER A 30 13.60 41.89 31.06
C SER A 30 14.63 42.29 30.00
N ALA A 31 15.92 42.17 30.30
CA ALA A 31 16.98 42.73 29.45
C ALA A 31 18.06 41.72 29.04
N ALA A 32 17.81 40.41 29.14
CA ALA A 32 18.85 39.44 28.83
C ALA A 32 18.96 39.15 27.31
N HIS A 33 17.83 39.10 26.58
CA HIS A 33 17.86 38.78 25.13
C HIS A 33 17.11 39.77 24.23
N PHE A 34 16.12 40.49 24.78
CA PHE A 34 15.33 41.45 24.01
C PHE A 34 15.55 42.86 24.56
N THR A 35 15.70 43.81 23.64
CA THR A 35 15.65 45.23 23.98
C THR A 35 14.21 45.72 24.05
N ARG A 36 14.00 46.88 24.68
CA ARG A 36 12.71 47.60 24.67
C ARG A 36 12.13 47.73 23.26
N GLU A 37 12.98 48.09 22.29
CA GLU A 37 12.59 48.26 20.89
C GLU A 37 12.17 46.92 20.25
N ASN A 38 12.86 45.82 20.57
CA ASN A 38 12.44 44.51 20.08
C ASN A 38 11.06 44.12 20.60
N PHE A 39 10.79 44.36 21.89
CA PHE A 39 9.47 44.14 22.45
C PHE A 39 8.41 45.03 21.82
N HIS A 40 8.72 46.32 21.61
CA HIS A 40 7.82 47.25 20.95
C HIS A 40 7.40 46.75 19.56
N GLN A 41 8.36 46.30 18.75
CA GLN A 41 8.09 45.74 17.43
C GLN A 41 7.27 44.44 17.49
N LEU A 42 7.53 43.56 18.45
CA LEU A 42 6.77 42.31 18.61
C LEU A 42 5.31 42.58 19.00
N LEU A 43 5.09 43.45 19.97
CA LEU A 43 3.76 43.83 20.47
C LEU A 43 2.94 44.57 19.41
N GLN A 44 3.57 45.42 18.59
CA GLN A 44 2.90 46.02 17.44
C GLN A 44 2.56 44.98 16.37
N ARG A 45 3.51 44.10 16.02
CA ARG A 45 3.34 43.09 14.97
C ARG A 45 2.20 42.12 15.25
N PHE A 46 2.05 41.71 16.50
CA PHE A 46 1.01 40.79 16.94
C PHE A 46 -0.10 41.52 17.72
N SER A 47 -0.30 42.81 17.45
CA SER A 47 -1.43 43.54 18.02
C SER A 47 -2.74 42.98 17.46
N PRO A 48 -3.68 42.55 18.32
CA PRO A 48 -4.96 42.00 17.89
C PRO A 48 -6.03 43.08 17.62
N GLY A 49 -5.64 44.35 17.69
CA GLY A 49 -6.55 45.49 17.60
C GLY A 49 -7.04 45.99 18.95
N THR A 50 -8.11 46.78 18.92
CA THR A 50 -8.75 47.27 20.14
C THR A 50 -9.41 46.11 20.89
N PRO A 51 -9.10 45.90 22.18
CA PRO A 51 -9.68 44.80 22.92
C PRO A 51 -11.17 45.03 23.17
N GLU A 52 -12.00 44.13 22.67
CA GLU A 52 -13.45 44.11 22.92
C GLU A 52 -13.82 43.09 24.01
N ARG A 53 -12.92 42.15 24.28
CA ARG A 53 -13.09 41.06 25.26
C ARG A 53 -11.81 40.93 26.07
N LEU A 54 -11.91 41.02 27.39
CA LEU A 54 -10.77 40.86 28.30
C LEU A 54 -11.09 39.76 29.34
N PRO A 55 -10.11 38.94 29.75
CA PRO A 55 -8.75 38.91 29.22
C PRO A 55 -8.67 38.33 27.81
N GLN A 56 -7.61 38.71 27.11
CA GLN A 56 -7.32 38.24 25.77
C GLN A 56 -5.87 37.74 25.70
N VAL A 57 -5.66 36.64 25.00
CA VAL A 57 -4.35 36.01 24.87
C VAL A 57 -3.95 35.95 23.41
N THR A 58 -2.76 36.45 23.12
CA THR A 58 -2.15 36.42 21.79
C THR A 58 -0.88 35.59 21.81
N ILE A 59 -0.79 34.60 20.94
CA ILE A 59 0.43 33.86 20.65
C ILE A 59 1.16 34.55 19.50
N GLY A 60 2.42 34.89 19.74
CA GLY A 60 3.34 35.44 18.76
C GLY A 60 4.60 34.61 18.65
N TRP A 61 5.54 35.08 17.86
CA TRP A 61 6.87 34.47 17.76
C TRP A 61 7.93 35.51 17.43
N ALA A 62 9.15 35.26 17.87
CA ALA A 62 10.31 36.08 17.56
C ALA A 62 11.47 35.22 17.07
N GLY A 63 12.41 35.86 16.37
CA GLY A 63 13.67 35.23 15.96
C GLY A 63 13.91 35.16 14.45
N GLN A 64 15.19 35.13 14.10
CA GLN A 64 15.71 34.92 12.75
C GLN A 64 16.84 33.88 12.80
N LYS A 65 16.98 33.10 11.73
CA LYS A 65 17.99 32.02 11.58
C LYS A 65 17.83 30.91 12.62
N ARG A 66 18.69 30.87 13.65
CA ARG A 66 18.86 29.71 14.55
C ARG A 66 18.18 29.85 15.91
N THR A 67 17.76 31.06 16.28
CA THR A 67 17.13 31.30 17.59
C THR A 67 15.67 31.63 17.37
N HIS A 68 14.80 30.82 17.97
CA HIS A 68 13.35 30.99 17.89
C HIS A 68 12.77 31.17 19.29
N TRP A 69 11.74 32.02 19.39
CA TRP A 69 11.01 32.26 20.61
C TRP A 69 9.51 32.18 20.34
N VAL A 70 8.77 31.59 21.27
CA VAL A 70 7.30 31.59 21.28
C VAL A 70 6.86 32.67 22.26
N GLY A 71 6.05 33.61 21.77
CA GLY A 71 5.53 34.72 22.56
C GLY A 71 4.12 34.44 23.04
N ILE A 72 3.79 34.81 24.28
CA ILE A 72 2.44 34.82 24.82
C ILE A 72 2.15 36.19 25.45
N GLY A 73 1.22 36.92 24.86
CA GLY A 73 0.72 38.20 25.33
C GLY A 73 -0.60 38.03 26.05
N ILE A 74 -0.67 38.43 27.31
CA ILE A 74 -1.87 38.42 28.15
C ILE A 74 -2.31 39.87 28.31
N GLN A 75 -3.42 40.23 27.67
CA GLN A 75 -4.01 41.55 27.73
C GLN A 75 -5.18 41.56 28.73
N GLU A 76 -5.13 42.51 29.66
CA GLU A 76 -6.07 42.64 30.77
C GLU A 76 -6.54 44.09 30.91
N ALA A 77 -7.63 44.31 31.65
CA ALA A 77 -8.04 45.66 31.98
C ALA A 77 -7.02 46.24 32.97
N SER A 78 -6.49 47.44 32.68
CA SER A 78 -5.68 48.17 33.64
C SER A 78 -6.54 48.55 34.85
N SER A 79 -5.93 48.49 36.03
CA SER A 79 -6.52 49.02 37.26
C SER A 79 -6.59 50.55 37.26
N ARG A 80 -5.91 51.22 36.31
CA ARG A 80 -5.81 52.68 36.22
C ARG A 80 -6.49 53.19 34.94
N PRO A 81 -7.41 54.16 35.04
CA PRO A 81 -7.90 54.86 33.86
C PRO A 81 -6.82 55.79 33.27
N ASP A 82 -6.93 56.13 31.99
CA ASP A 82 -6.10 57.18 31.39
C ASP A 82 -6.47 58.58 31.92
N ARG A 83 -5.73 59.60 31.47
CA ARG A 83 -5.93 61.02 31.83
C ARG A 83 -7.35 61.53 31.58
N VAL A 84 -8.13 60.88 30.70
CA VAL A 84 -9.51 61.27 30.36
C VAL A 84 -10.55 60.29 30.93
N GLY A 85 -10.16 59.41 31.86
CA GLY A 85 -11.05 58.51 32.57
C GLY A 85 -11.41 57.22 31.82
N ARG A 86 -10.81 56.95 30.65
CA ARG A 86 -11.09 55.74 29.86
C ARG A 86 -10.35 54.55 30.44
N ARG A 87 -11.00 53.39 30.43
CA ARG A 87 -10.35 52.12 30.77
C ARG A 87 -9.28 51.80 29.73
N VAL A 88 -8.04 51.66 30.18
CA VAL A 88 -6.89 51.25 29.36
C VAL A 88 -6.69 49.75 29.56
N SER A 89 -6.15 49.06 28.56
CA SER A 89 -5.69 47.68 28.74
C SER A 89 -4.20 47.65 29.01
N GLU A 90 -3.70 46.70 29.77
CA GLU A 90 -2.27 46.41 29.86
C GLU A 90 -1.99 45.02 29.30
N THR A 91 -0.86 44.85 28.62
CA THR A 91 -0.42 43.57 28.07
C THR A 91 0.88 43.14 28.74
N ARG A 92 0.87 41.98 29.39
CA ARG A 92 2.09 41.28 29.83
C ARG A 92 2.48 40.30 28.74
N PHE A 93 3.64 40.50 28.12
CA PHE A 93 4.13 39.67 27.03
C PHE A 93 5.34 38.87 27.48
N PHE A 94 5.30 37.56 27.30
CA PHE A 94 6.36 36.65 27.69
C PHE A 94 6.93 35.95 26.45
N CYS A 95 8.24 35.97 26.27
CA CYS A 95 8.95 35.25 25.24
C CYS A 95 9.63 34.03 25.86
N VAL A 96 9.24 32.83 25.42
CA VAL A 96 9.83 31.57 25.83
C VAL A 96 10.82 31.07 24.76
N PRO A 97 12.06 30.70 25.13
CA PRO A 97 13.01 30.13 24.17
C PRO A 97 12.47 28.82 23.59
N TYR A 98 12.40 28.73 22.26
CA TYR A 98 11.91 27.51 21.60
C TYR A 98 12.83 26.31 21.83
N GLU A 99 14.12 26.54 22.13
CA GLU A 99 15.08 25.48 22.46
C GLU A 99 14.69 24.73 23.74
N ILE A 100 14.00 25.39 24.68
CA ILE A 100 13.43 24.70 25.86
C ILE A 100 12.20 23.89 25.43
N LEU A 101 11.32 24.50 24.62
CA LEU A 101 10.05 23.91 24.20
C LEU A 101 10.20 22.69 23.28
N ARG A 102 11.23 22.66 22.44
CA ARG A 102 11.51 21.50 21.57
C ARG A 102 11.95 20.26 22.35
N HIS A 103 12.47 20.42 23.56
CA HIS A 103 12.85 19.30 24.43
C HIS A 103 11.76 18.99 25.47
N ASN A 104 10.92 19.98 25.76
CA ASN A 104 9.89 19.94 26.77
C ASN A 104 8.61 20.55 26.18
N GLN A 105 7.89 19.77 25.37
CA GLN A 105 6.70 20.26 24.69
C GLN A 105 5.65 20.64 25.73
N VAL A 106 5.08 21.84 25.62
CA VAL A 106 3.97 22.35 26.45
C VAL A 106 2.85 22.90 25.56
N THR A 107 1.68 23.12 26.15
CA THR A 107 0.50 23.72 25.49
C THR A 107 0.44 25.23 25.74
N TYR A 108 -0.31 25.97 24.92
CA TYR A 108 -0.54 27.40 25.13
C TYR A 108 -1.39 27.66 26.37
N LEU A 109 -2.36 26.80 26.65
CA LEU A 109 -3.18 26.86 27.85
C LEU A 109 -2.33 26.70 29.12
N ASP A 110 -1.41 25.74 29.13
CA ASP A 110 -0.53 25.53 30.28
C ASP A 110 0.39 26.73 30.50
N LEU A 111 0.97 27.28 29.43
CA LEU A 111 1.75 28.53 29.50
C LEU A 111 0.91 29.69 30.05
N PHE A 112 -0.31 29.86 29.53
CA PHE A 112 -1.23 30.89 29.99
C PHE A 112 -1.53 30.75 31.49
N GLN A 113 -1.89 29.55 31.94
CA GLN A 113 -2.24 29.30 33.34
C GLN A 113 -1.09 29.63 34.29
N GLN A 114 0.16 29.30 33.90
CA GLN A 114 1.32 29.62 34.72
C GLN A 114 1.64 31.12 34.70
N PHE A 115 1.60 31.78 33.54
CA PHE A 115 1.92 33.22 33.46
C PHE A 115 0.81 34.13 34.00
N TRP A 116 -0.45 33.67 34.02
CA TRP A 116 -1.60 34.47 34.44
C TRP A 116 -1.41 35.08 35.83
N ASN A 117 -0.94 34.28 36.81
CA ASN A 117 -0.79 34.70 38.21
C ASN A 117 0.63 35.13 38.58
N VAL A 118 1.53 35.23 37.61
CA VAL A 118 2.93 35.58 37.87
C VAL A 118 3.07 37.07 38.15
N SER A 119 3.70 37.38 39.27
CA SER A 119 4.21 38.73 39.55
C SER A 119 5.48 38.95 38.75
N LEU A 120 5.53 40.04 38.00
CA LEU A 120 6.71 40.36 37.19
C LEU A 120 7.90 40.67 38.12
N PRO A 121 9.09 40.11 37.86
CA PRO A 121 10.32 40.45 38.56
C PRO A 121 10.72 41.91 38.39
N ASP A 122 11.81 42.31 39.06
CA ASP A 122 12.46 43.60 38.82
C ASP A 122 12.89 43.74 37.35
N GLU A 123 12.90 44.97 36.86
CA GLU A 123 13.31 45.28 35.48
C GLU A 123 14.71 44.73 35.19
N GLY A 124 14.88 44.14 34.01
CA GLY A 124 16.11 43.48 33.59
C GLY A 124 16.18 41.98 33.88
N MET A 125 15.43 41.47 34.88
CA MET A 125 15.48 40.05 35.26
C MET A 125 14.45 39.20 34.48
N PRO A 126 14.82 38.00 34.00
CA PRO A 126 13.85 37.08 33.39
C PRO A 126 12.91 36.50 34.45
N VAL A 127 11.77 35.97 34.00
CA VAL A 127 10.79 35.33 34.87
C VAL A 127 10.82 33.81 34.70
N THR A 128 10.73 33.07 35.80
CA THR A 128 10.77 31.60 35.77
C THR A 128 9.44 31.04 36.25
N VAL A 129 8.91 30.08 35.50
CA VAL A 129 7.66 29.36 35.82
C VAL A 129 7.84 27.86 35.64
N THR A 130 7.03 27.08 36.32
CA THR A 130 7.01 25.61 36.20
C THR A 130 5.75 25.20 35.44
N VAL A 131 5.93 24.55 34.29
CA VAL A 131 4.84 24.25 33.35
C VAL A 131 4.70 22.73 33.18
N PRO A 132 3.47 22.18 33.18
CA PRO A 132 3.24 20.79 32.82
C PRO A 132 3.68 20.48 31.38
N LEU A 133 4.27 19.31 31.18
CA LEU A 133 4.52 18.79 29.83
C LEU A 133 3.21 18.44 29.12
N LEU A 134 3.20 18.64 27.80
CA LEU A 134 2.11 18.27 26.90
C LEU A 134 1.86 16.77 27.02
N ARG A 135 0.60 16.44 27.31
CA ARG A 135 0.11 15.07 27.43
C ARG A 135 -0.84 14.75 26.28
N PRO A 136 -0.46 13.86 25.33
CA PRO A 136 -1.27 13.58 24.16
C PRO A 136 -2.68 13.08 24.47
N ASP A 137 -2.84 12.31 25.55
CA ASP A 137 -4.10 11.80 26.07
C ASP A 137 -5.01 12.91 26.61
N HIS A 138 -4.44 13.94 27.23
CA HIS A 138 -5.19 15.10 27.71
C HIS A 138 -5.68 16.02 26.58
N ILE A 139 -4.97 16.04 25.44
CA ILE A 139 -5.38 16.81 24.27
C ILE A 139 -6.43 16.06 23.45
N GLU A 140 -6.42 14.72 23.46
CA GLU A 140 -7.31 13.88 22.65
C GLU A 140 -8.80 14.24 22.83
N VAL A 141 -9.22 14.56 24.05
CA VAL A 141 -10.60 14.96 24.36
C VAL A 141 -11.06 16.23 23.64
N ASP A 142 -10.11 17.08 23.22
CA ASP A 142 -10.37 18.35 22.54
C ASP A 142 -10.22 18.27 21.00
N LEU A 143 -9.86 17.08 20.47
CA LEU A 143 -9.67 16.86 19.04
C LEU A 143 -11.00 16.70 18.28
N THR A 144 -11.70 17.80 18.10
CA THR A 144 -12.95 17.87 17.33
C THR A 144 -12.70 17.86 15.81
N SER A 145 -13.73 17.51 15.04
CA SER A 145 -13.72 17.64 13.56
C SER A 145 -13.39 19.07 13.10
N LYS A 146 -13.74 20.08 13.91
CA LYS A 146 -13.44 21.49 13.65
C LYS A 146 -11.97 21.82 13.91
N ALA A 147 -11.36 21.24 14.93
CA ALA A 147 -9.92 21.36 15.17
C ALA A 147 -9.11 20.70 14.03
N GLU A 148 -9.53 19.54 13.53
CA GLU A 148 -8.94 18.90 12.34
C GLU A 148 -9.04 19.79 11.10
N LYS A 149 -10.23 20.38 10.89
CA LYS A 149 -10.49 21.30 9.77
C LYS A 149 -9.60 22.54 9.88
N ALA A 150 -9.48 23.13 11.07
CA ALA A 150 -8.59 24.25 11.32
C ALA A 150 -7.12 23.90 11.05
N ALA A 151 -6.62 22.78 11.56
CA ALA A 151 -5.26 22.31 11.31
C ALA A 151 -4.98 22.12 9.81
N ALA A 152 -5.91 21.48 9.09
CA ALA A 152 -5.80 21.29 7.65
C ALA A 152 -5.84 22.61 6.85
N LEU A 153 -6.65 23.58 7.28
CA LEU A 153 -6.68 24.89 6.62
C LEU A 153 -5.41 25.69 6.90
N LEU A 154 -4.78 25.55 8.07
CA LEU A 154 -3.54 26.25 8.42
C LEU A 154 -2.39 25.89 7.48
N ILE A 155 -2.34 24.63 7.00
CA ILE A 155 -1.29 24.21 6.06
C ILE A 155 -1.40 24.89 4.69
N THR A 156 -2.50 25.57 4.38
CA THR A 156 -2.63 26.34 3.14
C THR A 156 -1.84 27.65 3.15
N GLY A 157 -1.36 28.08 4.32
CA GLY A 157 -0.67 29.35 4.51
C GLY A 157 -1.59 30.57 4.61
N LYS A 158 -2.89 30.43 4.34
CA LYS A 158 -3.90 31.49 4.51
C LYS A 158 -4.36 31.57 5.99
N PRO A 159 -4.73 32.77 6.50
CA PRO A 159 -5.25 32.91 7.85
C PRO A 159 -6.61 32.20 8.06
N ILE A 160 -6.92 31.90 9.32
CA ILE A 160 -8.19 31.35 9.76
C ILE A 160 -8.78 32.24 10.85
N CYS A 161 -10.07 32.54 10.71
CA CYS A 161 -10.90 33.19 11.71
C CYS A 161 -11.97 32.23 12.21
N VAL A 162 -12.16 32.18 13.52
CA VAL A 162 -13.27 31.48 14.17
C VAL A 162 -14.32 32.52 14.55
N VAL A 163 -15.47 32.46 13.90
CA VAL A 163 -16.56 33.44 14.00
C VAL A 163 -17.63 32.93 14.96
N ALA A 164 -18.37 33.86 15.58
CA ALA A 164 -19.46 33.57 16.53
C ALA A 164 -18.98 32.83 17.81
N GLY A 165 -17.76 33.14 18.26
CA GLY A 165 -17.14 32.56 19.44
C GLY A 165 -17.32 33.39 20.72
N GLU A 166 -18.20 34.40 20.74
CA GLU A 166 -18.30 35.42 21.79
C GLU A 166 -18.59 34.83 23.17
N ARG A 167 -19.38 33.75 23.19
CA ARG A 167 -19.82 33.05 24.42
C ARG A 167 -18.78 32.08 24.96
N VAL A 168 -17.76 31.76 24.17
CA VAL A 168 -16.70 30.82 24.51
C VAL A 168 -15.70 31.51 25.44
N THR A 169 -15.32 30.86 26.53
CA THR A 169 -14.37 31.42 27.50
C THR A 169 -12.96 31.50 26.90
N VAL A 170 -12.11 32.38 27.45
CA VAL A 170 -10.69 32.45 27.02
C VAL A 170 -9.97 31.11 27.14
N HIS A 171 -10.31 30.30 28.15
CA HIS A 171 -9.73 28.98 28.37
C HIS A 171 -10.17 28.00 27.28
N ASP A 172 -11.46 27.96 26.94
CA ASP A 172 -11.96 27.06 25.89
C ASP A 172 -11.45 27.47 24.49
N ARG A 173 -11.28 28.78 24.25
CA ARG A 173 -10.62 29.26 23.04
C ARG A 173 -9.17 28.80 22.98
N LEU A 174 -8.40 28.90 24.07
CA LEU A 174 -7.04 28.38 24.14
C LEU A 174 -6.99 26.86 23.94
N ARG A 175 -7.91 26.10 24.56
CA ARG A 175 -8.03 24.64 24.32
C ARG A 175 -8.25 24.32 22.85
N PHE A 176 -9.11 25.09 22.17
CA PHE A 176 -9.33 24.92 20.74
C PHE A 176 -8.08 25.25 19.91
N LEU A 177 -7.37 26.33 20.25
CA LEU A 177 -6.10 26.68 19.61
C LEU A 177 -5.05 25.57 19.81
N ASP A 178 -4.96 25.01 21.02
CA ASP A 178 -4.07 23.90 21.35
C ASP A 178 -4.44 22.61 20.59
N ALA A 179 -5.72 22.27 20.52
CA ALA A 179 -6.20 21.10 19.79
C ALA A 179 -5.81 21.17 18.30
N ALA A 180 -6.03 22.32 17.65
CA ALA A 180 -5.63 22.50 16.25
C ALA A 180 -4.09 22.52 16.09
N ALA A 181 -3.35 23.15 17.02
CA ALA A 181 -1.89 23.21 16.97
C ALA A 181 -1.21 21.86 17.32
N ALA A 182 -1.90 20.97 18.04
CA ALA A 182 -1.46 19.60 18.33
C ALA A 182 -1.62 18.66 17.12
N LEU A 183 -2.51 19.01 16.19
CA LEU A 183 -2.68 18.35 14.90
C LEU A 183 -1.73 18.91 13.81
N LEU A 184 -0.73 19.70 14.22
CA LEU A 184 0.37 20.19 13.41
C LEU A 184 1.71 19.80 14.04
N PRO A 185 2.80 19.67 13.26
CA PRO A 185 4.13 19.46 13.82
C PRO A 185 4.49 20.52 14.88
N TYR A 186 5.11 20.12 15.99
CA TYR A 186 5.44 21.04 17.07
C TYR A 186 6.35 22.19 16.61
N GLY A 187 7.19 21.92 15.61
CA GLY A 187 8.03 22.86 14.85
C GLY A 187 7.32 24.11 14.35
N VAL A 188 6.02 24.00 14.05
CA VAL A 188 5.20 25.07 13.46
C VAL A 188 4.98 26.23 14.44
N ARG A 189 5.10 25.97 15.75
CA ARG A 189 4.96 27.01 16.80
C ARG A 189 5.98 28.13 16.67
N THR A 190 7.10 27.91 15.97
CA THR A 190 8.09 28.94 15.66
C THR A 190 7.61 30.01 14.68
N LYS A 191 6.49 29.77 13.99
CA LYS A 191 5.91 30.66 12.96
C LYS A 191 4.39 30.84 13.07
N LEU A 192 3.74 30.14 13.99
CA LEU A 192 2.30 30.27 14.24
C LEU A 192 2.02 31.49 15.13
N SER A 193 1.18 32.40 14.63
CA SER A 193 0.56 33.44 15.43
C SER A 193 -0.92 33.12 15.62
N ALA A 194 -1.40 33.21 16.86
CA ALA A 194 -2.79 32.91 17.18
C ALA A 194 -3.36 33.91 18.21
N SER A 195 -4.67 34.05 18.32
CA SER A 195 -5.27 34.89 19.34
C SER A 195 -6.67 34.43 19.75
N THR A 196 -6.97 34.52 21.04
CA THR A 196 -8.30 34.20 21.59
C THR A 196 -9.35 35.24 21.27
N TRP A 197 -8.96 36.39 20.71
CA TRP A 197 -9.86 37.38 20.12
C TRP A 197 -9.08 38.31 19.20
N THR A 198 -9.71 38.88 18.19
CA THR A 198 -9.17 39.95 17.36
C THR A 198 -10.32 40.86 16.94
N SER A 199 -10.09 42.17 16.87
CA SER A 199 -11.09 43.05 16.28
C SER A 199 -11.14 42.81 14.76
N SER A 200 -12.32 42.58 14.21
CA SER A 200 -12.54 42.41 12.76
C SER A 200 -12.07 43.61 11.95
N THR A 201 -12.09 44.80 12.54
CA THR A 201 -11.65 46.06 11.92
C THR A 201 -10.14 46.27 11.93
N ALA A 202 -9.38 45.48 12.70
CA ALA A 202 -7.94 45.63 12.81
C ALA A 202 -7.22 44.93 11.65
N ASP A 203 -6.28 45.64 11.02
CA ASP A 203 -5.31 45.01 10.12
C ASP A 203 -4.21 44.34 10.96
N HIS A 204 -4.26 43.01 11.08
CA HIS A 204 -3.34 42.24 11.92
C HIS A 204 -2.76 41.05 11.17
N LYS A 205 -1.56 40.61 11.59
CA LYS A 205 -0.83 39.49 10.99
C LYS A 205 -1.01 38.16 11.74
N ILE A 206 -2.07 38.05 12.54
CA ILE A 206 -2.41 36.84 13.30
C ILE A 206 -2.99 35.81 12.35
N ARG A 207 -2.43 34.59 12.34
CA ARG A 207 -2.80 33.52 11.39
C ARG A 207 -4.03 32.74 11.84
N PHE A 208 -4.28 32.64 13.14
CA PHE A 208 -5.40 31.88 13.68
C PHE A 208 -6.08 32.63 14.83
N SER A 209 -7.24 33.22 14.59
CA SER A 209 -7.90 34.04 15.61
C SER A 209 -9.38 33.73 15.76
N PHE A 210 -9.92 34.07 16.94
CA PHE A 210 -11.36 34.26 17.11
C PHE A 210 -11.72 35.71 16.80
N THR A 211 -12.88 35.95 16.21
CA THR A 211 -13.36 37.28 15.80
C THR A 211 -14.88 37.33 15.87
N ASP A 212 -15.45 38.53 15.92
CA ASP A 212 -16.89 38.78 15.86
C ASP A 212 -17.45 38.60 14.45
N GLU A 213 -16.74 39.15 13.46
CA GLU A 213 -17.18 39.18 12.06
C GLU A 213 -16.22 38.43 11.12
N PRO A 214 -16.74 37.82 10.03
CA PRO A 214 -15.91 37.20 9.00
C PRO A 214 -14.93 38.18 8.35
N ARG A 215 -13.76 37.69 7.93
CA ARG A 215 -12.77 38.46 7.16
C ARG A 215 -12.62 37.92 5.74
N GLU A 216 -12.61 38.82 4.76
CA GLU A 216 -12.51 38.48 3.33
C GLU A 216 -11.25 37.70 2.98
N ASP A 217 -10.11 37.98 3.61
CA ASP A 217 -8.81 37.37 3.25
C ASP A 217 -8.46 36.12 4.10
N SER A 218 -9.45 35.54 4.78
CA SER A 218 -9.25 34.37 5.65
C SER A 218 -10.29 33.27 5.44
N PHE A 219 -9.97 32.05 5.87
CA PHE A 219 -10.99 31.03 6.07
C PHE A 219 -11.79 31.35 7.33
N ASN A 220 -13.11 31.44 7.22
CA ASN A 220 -13.98 31.71 8.34
C ASN A 220 -14.71 30.42 8.74
N LEU A 221 -14.36 29.90 9.93
CA LEU A 221 -15.00 28.77 10.57
C LEU A 221 -16.00 29.27 11.61
N PHE A 222 -17.26 28.88 11.49
CA PHE A 222 -18.26 29.26 12.50
C PHE A 222 -18.19 28.32 13.70
N TRP A 223 -18.24 28.87 14.91
CA TRP A 223 -18.12 28.08 16.14
C TRP A 223 -19.29 27.11 16.32
N ASP A 224 -20.53 27.63 16.21
CA ASP A 224 -21.76 26.88 16.45
C ASP A 224 -22.30 26.13 15.20
N SER A 225 -21.56 26.15 14.07
CA SER A 225 -21.98 25.45 12.85
C SER A 225 -20.80 24.80 12.13
N GLU A 226 -21.08 23.97 11.12
CA GLU A 226 -20.04 23.38 10.25
C GLU A 226 -19.70 24.24 9.03
N GLU A 227 -20.29 25.44 8.97
CA GLU A 227 -20.09 26.41 7.89
C GLU A 227 -18.63 26.84 7.79
N LEU A 228 -18.16 26.90 6.54
CA LEU A 228 -16.84 27.37 6.17
C LEU A 228 -16.99 28.37 5.03
N VAL A 229 -16.70 29.63 5.29
CA VAL A 229 -16.58 30.65 4.23
C VAL A 229 -15.12 30.76 3.83
N ARG A 230 -14.87 30.67 2.52
CA ARG A 230 -13.53 30.71 1.95
C ARG A 230 -13.05 32.15 1.78
N PRO A 231 -11.72 32.38 1.79
CA PRO A 231 -11.19 33.70 1.47
C PRO A 231 -11.56 34.08 0.04
N ARG A 232 -11.69 35.39 -0.20
CA ARG A 232 -11.94 35.99 -1.52
C ARG A 232 -10.92 35.55 -2.55
N GLU A 233 -9.66 35.46 -2.14
CA GLU A 233 -8.57 34.94 -2.95
C GLU A 233 -8.21 33.52 -2.49
N GLU A 234 -8.81 32.53 -3.15
CA GLU A 234 -8.63 31.12 -2.82
C GLU A 234 -7.16 30.67 -2.98
N PRO A 235 -6.69 29.73 -2.14
CA PRO A 235 -5.38 29.13 -2.35
C PRO A 235 -5.33 28.35 -3.67
N PRO A 236 -4.13 28.14 -4.25
CA PRO A 236 -3.99 27.30 -5.43
C PRO A 236 -4.62 25.91 -5.25
N ARG A 237 -5.22 25.36 -6.31
CA ARG A 237 -5.91 24.06 -6.27
C ARG A 237 -5.05 22.93 -5.68
N ALA A 238 -3.75 22.92 -5.97
CA ALA A 238 -2.82 21.94 -5.41
C ALA A 238 -2.73 22.04 -3.88
N THR A 239 -2.58 23.26 -3.36
CA THR A 239 -2.56 23.55 -1.92
C THR A 239 -3.90 23.20 -1.24
N TRP A 240 -5.02 23.47 -1.90
CA TRP A 240 -6.33 23.05 -1.42
C TRP A 240 -6.45 21.53 -1.32
N GLN A 241 -6.00 20.80 -2.35
CA GLN A 241 -6.00 19.33 -2.34
C GLN A 241 -5.10 18.78 -1.23
N MET A 242 -3.98 19.44 -0.95
CA MET A 242 -3.11 19.08 0.18
C MET A 242 -3.82 19.23 1.53
N ALA A 243 -4.57 20.32 1.74
CA ALA A 243 -5.37 20.51 2.95
C ALA A 243 -6.44 19.41 3.10
N VAL A 244 -7.16 19.08 2.03
CA VAL A 244 -8.14 17.98 2.04
C VAL A 244 -7.46 16.65 2.40
N ASN A 245 -6.34 16.34 1.77
CA ASN A 245 -5.58 15.11 2.05
C ASN A 245 -5.07 15.07 3.50
N TYR A 246 -4.60 16.21 4.02
CA TYR A 246 -4.16 16.34 5.41
C TYR A 246 -5.33 16.03 6.35
N GLN A 247 -6.49 16.65 6.14
CA GLN A 247 -7.68 16.42 6.95
C GLN A 247 -8.14 14.96 6.92
N THR A 248 -8.16 14.33 5.74
CA THR A 248 -8.52 12.91 5.60
C THR A 248 -7.58 12.03 6.40
N ARG A 249 -6.26 12.26 6.34
CA ARG A 249 -5.28 11.49 7.11
C ARG A 249 -5.41 11.69 8.62
N LEU A 250 -5.73 12.91 9.08
CA LEU A 250 -6.04 13.15 10.49
C LEU A 250 -7.26 12.32 10.91
N ARG A 251 -8.32 12.29 10.09
CA ARG A 251 -9.56 11.54 10.38
C ARG A 251 -9.38 10.04 10.41
N GLU A 252 -8.60 9.50 9.48
CA GLU A 252 -8.32 8.07 9.35
C GLU A 252 -7.37 7.55 10.45
N SER A 253 -6.76 8.43 11.23
CA SER A 253 -5.87 8.06 12.33
C SER A 253 -6.66 7.47 13.50
N LEU A 254 -6.60 6.15 13.67
CA LEU A 254 -7.31 5.38 14.69
C LEU A 254 -6.78 5.57 16.13
N ARG A 255 -5.57 6.11 16.31
CA ARG A 255 -4.93 6.39 17.60
C ARG A 255 -4.52 7.86 17.66
N ARG A 256 -5.39 8.69 18.25
CA ARG A 256 -5.22 10.15 18.25
C ARG A 256 -4.14 10.61 19.21
N ASP A 257 -4.05 9.99 20.37
CA ASP A 257 -2.91 10.11 21.30
C ASP A 257 -1.55 9.89 20.62
N HIS A 258 -1.39 8.81 19.85
CA HIS A 258 -0.14 8.54 19.12
C HIS A 258 0.13 9.55 18.00
N LEU A 259 -0.93 9.99 17.29
CA LEU A 259 -0.80 11.03 16.27
C LEU A 259 -0.29 12.34 16.88
N VAL A 260 -0.90 12.77 17.99
CA VAL A 260 -0.49 13.98 18.71
C VAL A 260 0.93 13.81 19.26
N GLY A 261 1.27 12.67 19.86
CA GLY A 261 2.62 12.38 20.34
C GLY A 261 3.68 12.44 19.23
N ARG A 262 3.37 11.89 18.04
CA ARG A 262 4.27 11.96 16.88
C ARG A 262 4.46 13.39 16.38
N LEU A 263 3.37 14.14 16.22
CA LEU A 263 3.43 15.53 15.77
C LEU A 263 4.14 16.43 16.81
N ALA A 264 3.93 16.16 18.11
CA ALA A 264 4.65 16.78 19.20
C ALA A 264 6.17 16.49 19.14
N GLY A 265 6.56 15.29 18.70
CA GLY A 265 7.95 14.89 18.47
C GLY A 265 8.61 15.54 17.25
N THR A 266 7.84 16.07 16.29
CA THR A 266 8.38 16.77 15.12
C THR A 266 8.68 18.24 15.47
N VAL A 267 9.86 18.45 16.08
CA VAL A 267 10.24 19.72 16.71
C VAL A 267 11.16 20.62 15.88
N ALA A 268 11.64 20.14 14.73
CA ALA A 268 12.43 21.00 13.83
C ALA A 268 11.56 22.18 13.35
N PRO A 269 12.03 23.43 13.33
CA PRO A 269 11.24 24.57 12.87
C PRO A 269 10.66 24.34 11.46
N VAL A 270 9.34 24.50 11.31
CA VAL A 270 8.64 24.33 10.02
C VAL A 270 7.92 25.62 9.64
N SER A 271 8.04 26.02 8.37
CA SER A 271 7.35 27.19 7.80
C SER A 271 6.03 26.78 7.14
N PHE A 272 5.05 27.70 7.16
CA PHE A 272 3.82 27.57 6.36
C PHE A 272 4.03 27.83 4.87
N GLU A 273 5.22 28.28 4.46
CA GLU A 273 5.56 28.54 3.05
C GLU A 273 5.80 27.25 2.24
N ASP A 274 6.08 26.13 2.92
CA ASP A 274 6.24 24.82 2.29
C ASP A 274 5.27 23.79 2.92
N PRO A 275 4.03 23.70 2.41
CA PRO A 275 3.04 22.76 2.90
C PRO A 275 3.42 21.29 2.72
N HIS A 276 4.41 20.97 1.87
CA HIS A 276 4.85 19.58 1.68
C HIS A 276 5.61 19.06 2.90
N LEU A 277 6.37 19.92 3.59
CA LEU A 277 7.04 19.54 4.85
C LEU A 277 6.04 19.21 5.96
N LEU A 278 4.90 19.90 5.98
CA LEU A 278 3.81 19.64 6.94
C LEU A 278 3.14 18.29 6.66
N LEU A 279 2.88 17.97 5.38
CA LEU A 279 2.37 16.65 5.00
C LEU A 279 3.38 15.52 5.26
N LYS A 280 4.66 15.77 4.98
CA LYS A 280 5.73 14.78 5.23
C LYS A 280 5.81 14.42 6.71
N ALA A 281 5.59 15.36 7.61
CA ALA A 281 5.56 15.08 9.05
C ALA A 281 4.42 14.14 9.50
N LEU A 282 3.38 13.93 8.67
CA LEU A 282 2.39 12.87 8.89
C LEU A 282 2.87 11.50 8.39
N ASP A 283 3.75 11.48 7.38
CA ASP A 283 4.27 10.27 6.72
C ASP A 283 5.58 9.76 7.33
N ASP A 284 6.41 10.65 7.87
CA ASP A 284 7.70 10.32 8.47
C ASP A 284 7.49 9.46 9.73
N ARG A 285 7.97 8.21 9.63
CA ARG A 285 8.16 7.35 10.79
C ARG A 285 9.29 7.96 11.62
N PRO A 286 9.14 8.10 12.95
CA PRO A 286 10.17 8.73 13.77
C PRO A 286 11.50 8.02 13.54
N SER A 287 12.49 8.80 13.09
CA SER A 287 13.90 8.42 13.14
C SER A 287 14.32 8.58 14.60
N ASP A 288 14.77 7.50 15.22
CA ASP A 288 15.55 7.42 16.45
C ASP A 288 15.61 8.70 17.31
N VAL A 289 14.65 8.88 18.20
CA VAL A 289 14.83 9.71 19.39
C VAL A 289 14.45 8.87 20.60
N HIS A 290 15.47 8.42 21.33
CA HIS A 290 15.33 7.76 22.62
C HIS A 290 14.72 8.75 23.62
N PHE A 291 13.42 8.65 23.85
CA PHE A 291 12.83 9.17 25.08
C PHE A 291 13.04 8.14 26.19
N GLY A 292 13.67 8.63 27.26
CA GLY A 292 14.12 7.88 28.42
C GLY A 292 13.01 7.09 29.10
N ASP A 293 13.46 5.97 29.65
CA ASP A 293 12.69 4.88 30.23
C ASP A 293 12.28 5.20 31.67
N ALA A 294 10.98 5.08 31.99
CA ALA A 294 10.45 4.69 33.31
C ALA A 294 8.92 4.64 33.28
N GLY A 295 8.36 3.44 33.06
CA GLY A 295 6.94 3.18 33.36
C GLY A 295 6.25 2.20 32.42
N GLY A 296 6.59 0.92 32.51
CA GLY A 296 5.73 -0.17 32.00
C GLY A 296 5.40 -0.13 30.51
N ARG A 297 6.42 0.05 29.65
CA ARG A 297 6.27 0.00 28.20
C ARG A 297 6.06 -1.45 27.75
N MET A 298 4.83 -1.79 27.34
CA MET A 298 4.58 -3.01 26.56
C MET A 298 5.35 -2.89 25.23
N PRO A 299 6.02 -3.94 24.72
CA PRO A 299 7.17 -3.70 23.85
C PRO A 299 6.75 -3.37 22.41
N ASP A 300 7.42 -2.37 21.83
CA ASP A 300 7.31 -1.99 20.40
C ASP A 300 7.91 -3.03 19.43
N ASP A 301 8.39 -4.18 19.95
CA ASP A 301 8.99 -5.29 19.19
C ASP A 301 7.90 -6.33 18.82
N PRO A 302 7.60 -6.58 17.53
CA PRO A 302 6.55 -7.52 17.12
C PRO A 302 6.61 -8.93 17.74
N PRO A 303 7.78 -9.59 17.91
CA PRO A 303 7.92 -10.84 18.66
C PRO A 303 7.38 -10.75 20.09
N GLU A 304 7.61 -9.62 20.78
CA GLU A 304 7.14 -9.41 22.14
C GLU A 304 5.63 -9.17 22.19
N VAL A 305 5.06 -8.50 21.18
CA VAL A 305 3.59 -8.38 21.02
C VAL A 305 2.95 -9.76 20.86
N VAL A 306 3.55 -10.64 20.06
CA VAL A 306 3.08 -12.02 19.88
C VAL A 306 3.21 -12.84 21.17
N ARG A 307 4.29 -12.63 21.94
CA ARG A 307 4.50 -13.25 23.25
C ARG A 307 3.44 -12.81 24.26
N ALA A 308 3.19 -11.50 24.34
CA ALA A 308 2.17 -10.92 25.20
C ALA A 308 0.76 -11.37 24.82
N LEU A 309 0.47 -11.48 23.51
CA LEU A 309 -0.79 -12.01 23.00
C LEU A 309 -1.00 -13.47 23.44
N GLY A 310 0.03 -14.31 23.31
CA GLY A 310 -0.02 -15.70 23.75
C GLY A 310 -0.33 -15.83 25.24
N ALA A 311 0.39 -15.07 26.07
CA ALA A 311 0.16 -15.05 27.51
C ALA A 311 -1.26 -14.55 27.87
N ALA A 312 -1.76 -13.51 27.20
CA ALA A 312 -3.09 -12.96 27.45
C ALA A 312 -4.22 -13.91 27.03
N LEU A 313 -4.02 -14.68 25.96
CA LEU A 313 -4.98 -15.72 25.53
C LEU A 313 -5.01 -16.91 26.49
N GLU A 314 -3.87 -17.28 27.07
CA GLU A 314 -3.80 -18.32 28.11
C GLU A 314 -4.43 -17.88 29.43
N SER A 315 -4.24 -16.61 29.82
CA SER A 315 -4.80 -16.04 31.06
C SER A 315 -6.26 -15.57 30.94
N GLY A 316 -6.80 -15.44 29.71
CA GLY A 316 -8.17 -15.01 29.46
C GLY A 316 -8.41 -13.51 29.60
N GLU A 317 -7.36 -12.68 29.52
CA GLU A 317 -7.41 -11.23 29.67
C GLU A 317 -7.85 -10.52 28.38
N THR A 318 -9.16 -10.38 28.18
CA THR A 318 -9.76 -9.86 26.94
C THR A 318 -9.25 -8.50 26.51
N ASP A 319 -9.05 -7.57 27.45
CA ASP A 319 -8.58 -6.20 27.15
C ASP A 319 -7.13 -6.20 26.63
N LYS A 320 -6.29 -7.10 27.16
CA LYS A 320 -4.91 -7.29 26.69
C LYS A 320 -4.86 -8.00 25.34
N VAL A 321 -5.75 -8.96 25.09
CA VAL A 321 -5.89 -9.60 23.78
C VAL A 321 -6.23 -8.55 22.73
N ASP A 322 -7.23 -7.69 22.98
CA ASP A 322 -7.62 -6.64 22.04
C ASP A 322 -6.51 -5.60 21.81
N SER A 323 -5.77 -5.24 22.86
CA SER A 323 -4.59 -4.36 22.74
C SER A 323 -3.49 -4.99 21.87
N CYS A 324 -3.15 -6.26 22.12
CA CYS A 324 -2.15 -6.99 21.35
C CYS A 324 -2.58 -7.20 19.89
N LEU A 325 -3.86 -7.49 19.63
CA LEU A 325 -4.40 -7.61 18.28
C LEU A 325 -4.28 -6.30 17.50
N LYS A 326 -4.55 -5.16 18.14
CA LYS A 326 -4.36 -3.83 17.54
C LYS A 326 -2.90 -3.57 17.19
N GLN A 327 -1.98 -3.90 18.10
CA GLN A 327 -0.53 -3.74 17.86
C GLN A 327 -0.01 -4.68 16.77
N LEU A 328 -0.46 -5.94 16.76
CA LEU A 328 -0.08 -6.91 15.73
C LEU A 328 -0.59 -6.48 14.35
N LYS A 329 -1.79 -5.90 14.27
CA LYS A 329 -2.31 -5.31 13.02
C LYS A 329 -1.43 -4.16 12.52
N ILE A 330 -0.95 -3.29 13.41
CA ILE A 330 0.00 -2.22 13.05
C ILE A 330 1.34 -2.83 12.59
N ALA A 331 1.87 -3.80 13.33
CA ALA A 331 3.13 -4.47 12.98
C ALA A 331 3.04 -5.19 11.62
N SER A 332 1.88 -5.72 11.27
CA SER A 332 1.65 -6.39 9.97
C SER A 332 1.80 -5.45 8.77
N ALA A 333 1.71 -4.13 8.98
CA ALA A 333 1.90 -3.11 7.94
C ALA A 333 3.38 -2.73 7.69
N ALA A 334 4.33 -3.32 8.43
CA ALA A 334 5.77 -3.21 8.16
C ALA A 334 6.36 -4.51 7.57
N ASN A 335 7.38 -4.41 6.71
CA ASN A 335 8.17 -5.56 6.29
C ASN A 335 9.33 -5.74 7.27
N HIS A 336 9.31 -6.80 8.04
CA HIS A 336 10.31 -7.05 9.09
C HIS A 336 11.56 -7.77 8.54
N PRO A 337 12.74 -7.51 9.11
CA PRO A 337 13.94 -8.29 8.84
C PRO A 337 13.76 -9.78 9.17
N GLU A 338 14.50 -10.65 8.48
CA GLU A 338 14.32 -12.11 8.58
C GLU A 338 14.55 -12.67 10.00
N HIS A 339 15.48 -12.09 10.77
CA HIS A 339 15.74 -12.49 12.15
C HIS A 339 14.55 -12.18 13.08
N VAL A 340 13.79 -11.10 12.83
CA VAL A 340 12.56 -10.76 13.56
C VAL A 340 11.43 -11.72 13.17
N LYS A 341 11.28 -12.00 11.87
CA LYS A 341 10.32 -13.00 11.36
C LYS A 341 10.57 -14.40 11.92
N LYS A 342 11.83 -14.78 12.14
CA LYS A 342 12.19 -16.05 12.78
C LYS A 342 11.73 -16.10 14.24
N ARG A 343 12.04 -15.07 15.04
CA ARG A 343 11.57 -14.97 16.44
C ARG A 343 10.04 -14.96 16.55
N LEU A 344 9.36 -14.27 15.64
CA LEU A 344 7.89 -14.28 15.53
C LEU A 344 7.35 -15.70 15.32
N ARG A 345 7.93 -16.45 14.38
CA ARG A 345 7.55 -17.85 14.11
C ARG A 345 7.76 -18.74 15.34
N GLU A 346 8.88 -18.59 16.04
CA GLU A 346 9.17 -19.33 17.28
C GLU A 346 8.10 -19.04 18.37
N ASN A 347 7.72 -17.78 18.56
CA ASN A 347 6.69 -17.39 19.53
C ASN A 347 5.30 -17.91 19.11
N ILE A 348 4.94 -17.82 17.83
CA ILE A 348 3.66 -18.34 17.31
C ILE A 348 3.52 -19.84 17.59
N MET A 349 4.59 -20.62 17.39
CA MET A 349 4.60 -22.05 17.70
C MET A 349 4.46 -22.30 19.19
N THR A 350 5.24 -21.58 20.00
CA THR A 350 5.27 -21.74 21.46
C THR A 350 3.89 -21.56 22.07
N TYR A 351 3.17 -20.51 21.66
CA TYR A 351 1.81 -20.20 22.15
C TYR A 351 0.69 -20.81 21.30
N ARG A 352 1.02 -21.65 20.31
CA ARG A 352 0.07 -22.35 19.44
C ARG A 352 -0.99 -21.42 18.82
N LEU A 353 -0.58 -20.24 18.37
CA LEU A 353 -1.51 -19.17 17.96
C LEU A 353 -2.27 -19.45 16.66
N PHE A 354 -1.84 -20.44 15.87
CA PHE A 354 -2.61 -20.96 14.72
C PHE A 354 -3.49 -22.17 15.06
N SER A 355 -3.63 -22.51 16.35
CA SER A 355 -4.49 -23.63 16.76
C SER A 355 -5.97 -23.26 16.73
N ALA A 356 -6.81 -24.23 16.33
CA ALA A 356 -8.26 -24.12 16.44
C ALA A 356 -8.75 -23.84 17.89
N ALA A 357 -7.93 -24.20 18.89
CA ALA A 357 -8.23 -24.05 20.32
C ALA A 357 -8.17 -22.60 20.83
N VAL A 358 -7.65 -21.64 20.05
CA VAL A 358 -7.65 -20.22 20.42
C VAL A 358 -9.08 -19.73 20.62
N ARG A 359 -9.40 -19.19 21.81
CA ARG A 359 -10.75 -18.75 22.18
C ARG A 359 -10.98 -17.29 21.80
N VAL A 360 -11.26 -17.07 20.52
CA VAL A 360 -11.56 -15.76 19.94
C VAL A 360 -12.77 -15.89 19.00
N GLN A 361 -13.59 -14.84 18.87
CA GLN A 361 -14.73 -14.83 17.93
C GLN A 361 -14.26 -15.13 16.49
N PRO A 362 -15.05 -15.85 15.65
CA PRO A 362 -14.61 -16.28 14.31
C PRO A 362 -14.11 -15.14 13.41
N SER A 363 -14.80 -13.99 13.42
CA SER A 363 -14.38 -12.79 12.65
C SER A 363 -13.05 -12.22 13.15
N ALA A 364 -12.81 -12.24 14.46
CA ALA A 364 -11.55 -11.80 15.06
C ALA A 364 -10.41 -12.82 14.86
N LYS A 365 -10.72 -14.13 14.72
CA LYS A 365 -9.73 -15.15 14.33
C LYS A 365 -9.16 -14.91 12.94
N VAL A 366 -9.99 -14.54 11.97
CA VAL A 366 -9.53 -14.21 10.61
C VAL A 366 -8.57 -13.03 10.64
N ALA A 367 -8.92 -11.95 11.35
CA ALA A 367 -8.07 -10.76 11.48
C ALA A 367 -6.76 -11.07 12.22
N LEU A 368 -6.80 -11.91 13.25
CA LEU A 368 -5.62 -12.40 13.97
C LEU A 368 -4.69 -13.16 13.02
N TYR A 369 -5.21 -14.18 12.33
CA TYR A 369 -4.39 -15.00 11.43
C TYR A 369 -3.82 -14.19 10.28
N GLN A 370 -4.59 -13.27 9.72
CA GLN A 370 -4.11 -12.36 8.70
C GLN A 370 -2.92 -11.54 9.20
N SER A 371 -3.04 -10.99 10.41
CA SER A 371 -1.97 -10.18 11.01
C SER A 371 -0.74 -11.03 11.35
N LEU A 372 -0.92 -12.25 11.85
CA LEU A 372 0.17 -13.19 12.12
C LEU A 372 0.89 -13.61 10.83
N PHE A 373 0.15 -14.00 9.79
CA PHE A 373 0.74 -14.37 8.50
C PHE A 373 1.52 -13.22 7.88
N ALA A 374 0.92 -12.03 7.84
CA ALA A 374 1.55 -10.84 7.28
C ALA A 374 2.83 -10.44 8.02
N THR A 375 2.83 -10.54 9.36
CA THR A 375 3.99 -10.16 10.18
C THR A 375 5.11 -11.20 10.11
N ALA A 376 4.77 -12.50 10.13
CA ALA A 376 5.75 -13.59 10.21
C ALA A 376 6.28 -14.06 8.84
N PHE A 377 5.49 -13.94 7.77
CA PHE A 377 5.83 -14.47 6.44
C PHE A 377 5.79 -13.40 5.33
N GLY A 378 5.34 -12.18 5.63
CA GLY A 378 5.32 -11.05 4.72
C GLY A 378 3.91 -10.62 4.28
N GLN A 379 3.78 -9.36 3.89
CA GLN A 379 2.51 -8.69 3.64
C GLN A 379 1.77 -9.16 2.39
N ARG A 380 2.50 -9.74 1.44
CA ARG A 380 1.96 -10.29 0.21
C ARG A 380 2.25 -11.77 0.20
N LEU A 381 1.22 -12.55 -0.13
CA LEU A 381 1.37 -13.97 -0.30
C LEU A 381 2.10 -14.23 -1.63
N THR A 382 3.38 -14.60 -1.53
CA THR A 382 4.20 -15.08 -2.64
C THR A 382 4.25 -16.61 -2.60
N GLU A 383 4.79 -17.23 -3.64
CA GLU A 383 4.99 -18.69 -3.63
C GLU A 383 5.89 -19.14 -2.47
N GLU A 384 6.97 -18.40 -2.24
CA GLU A 384 7.92 -18.70 -1.17
C GLU A 384 7.27 -18.57 0.21
N SER A 385 6.53 -17.49 0.46
CA SER A 385 5.84 -17.32 1.74
C SER A 385 4.71 -18.33 1.92
N TYR A 386 4.00 -18.69 0.84
CA TYR A 386 3.02 -19.77 0.87
C TYR A 386 3.63 -21.13 1.25
N LYS A 387 4.75 -21.53 0.63
CA LYS A 387 5.46 -22.76 0.99
C LYS A 387 5.88 -22.76 2.46
N GLN A 388 6.49 -21.67 2.92
CA GLN A 388 6.87 -21.51 4.32
C GLN A 388 5.68 -21.60 5.28
N ILE A 389 4.53 -21.02 4.91
CA ILE A 389 3.30 -21.10 5.70
C ILE A 389 2.76 -22.53 5.77
N VAL A 390 2.75 -23.26 4.64
CA VAL A 390 2.28 -24.64 4.59
C VAL A 390 3.18 -25.57 5.39
N ASP A 391 4.50 -25.40 5.29
CA ASP A 391 5.47 -26.18 6.07
C ASP A 391 5.37 -25.87 7.57
N PHE A 392 5.06 -24.61 7.92
CA PHE A 392 4.98 -24.17 9.30
C PHE A 392 3.67 -24.57 10.00
N VAL A 393 2.52 -24.40 9.34
CA VAL A 393 1.20 -24.73 9.92
C VAL A 393 0.86 -26.21 9.75
N GLY A 394 1.31 -26.82 8.65
CA GLY A 394 0.91 -28.16 8.23
C GLY A 394 -0.40 -28.14 7.44
N ARG A 395 -0.40 -28.73 6.24
CA ARG A 395 -1.54 -28.70 5.31
C ARG A 395 -2.85 -29.27 5.91
N ALA A 396 -2.75 -30.31 6.75
CA ALA A 396 -3.90 -30.93 7.40
C ALA A 396 -4.51 -30.09 8.54
N SER A 397 -3.83 -29.02 8.96
CA SER A 397 -4.20 -28.18 10.11
C SER A 397 -4.84 -26.85 9.71
N PHE A 398 -5.00 -26.58 8.41
CA PHE A 398 -5.69 -25.38 7.94
C PHE A 398 -7.18 -25.42 8.26
N SER A 399 -7.62 -24.45 9.03
CA SER A 399 -9.05 -24.18 9.24
C SER A 399 -9.61 -23.23 8.16
N LYS A 400 -10.94 -23.11 8.08
CA LYS A 400 -11.61 -22.17 7.15
C LYS A 400 -11.14 -20.72 7.34
N GLU A 401 -10.90 -20.32 8.59
CA GLU A 401 -10.42 -18.98 8.95
C GLU A 401 -8.99 -18.72 8.47
N HIS A 402 -8.11 -19.72 8.52
CA HIS A 402 -6.75 -19.60 7.98
C HIS A 402 -6.78 -19.33 6.48
N ILE A 403 -7.61 -20.09 5.76
CA ILE A 403 -7.71 -19.95 4.31
C ILE A 403 -8.31 -18.59 3.93
N GLN A 404 -9.31 -18.13 4.69
CA GLN A 404 -9.88 -16.79 4.50
C GLN A 404 -8.86 -15.68 4.75
N ALA A 405 -8.04 -15.80 5.81
CA ALA A 405 -6.97 -14.86 6.10
C ALA A 405 -5.92 -14.81 4.98
N LEU A 406 -5.50 -15.97 4.46
CA LEU A 406 -4.53 -16.04 3.35
C LEU A 406 -5.07 -15.40 2.07
N ARG A 407 -6.36 -15.58 1.75
CA ARG A 407 -6.99 -14.95 0.58
C ARG A 407 -6.93 -13.42 0.62
N GLN A 408 -7.00 -12.83 1.81
CA GLN A 408 -6.89 -11.38 1.98
C GLN A 408 -5.45 -10.85 1.82
N LEU A 409 -4.46 -11.75 1.85
CA LEU A 409 -3.05 -11.43 1.61
C LEU A 409 -2.61 -11.75 0.18
N THR A 410 -3.43 -12.45 -0.61
CA THR A 410 -3.14 -12.77 -2.00
C THR A 410 -3.32 -11.52 -2.87
N THR A 411 -2.24 -11.08 -3.53
CA THR A 411 -2.30 -10.00 -4.53
C THR A 411 -1.78 -10.52 -5.88
N GLY A 412 -2.67 -10.65 -6.86
CA GLY A 412 -2.32 -10.80 -8.28
C GLY A 412 -1.86 -12.18 -8.77
N ASP A 413 -1.52 -13.13 -7.89
CA ASP A 413 -1.17 -14.51 -8.32
C ASP A 413 -2.43 -15.35 -8.54
N VAL A 414 -2.73 -15.65 -9.80
CA VAL A 414 -3.91 -16.41 -10.21
C VAL A 414 -3.87 -17.84 -9.65
N TRP A 415 -2.72 -18.51 -9.62
CA TRP A 415 -2.62 -19.88 -9.10
C TRP A 415 -2.95 -19.96 -7.60
N LEU A 416 -2.44 -19.00 -6.80
CA LEU A 416 -2.75 -18.94 -5.36
C LEU A 416 -4.24 -18.70 -5.11
N LYS A 417 -4.88 -17.84 -5.90
CA LYS A 417 -6.33 -17.55 -5.83
C LYS A 417 -7.15 -18.84 -5.94
N PHE A 418 -6.85 -19.67 -6.94
CA PHE A 418 -7.56 -20.93 -7.18
C PHE A 418 -7.20 -22.02 -6.17
N THR A 419 -5.93 -22.11 -5.77
CA THR A 419 -5.47 -23.09 -4.77
C THR A 419 -6.17 -22.87 -3.42
N LEU A 420 -6.27 -21.62 -2.95
CA LEU A 420 -6.97 -21.31 -1.71
C LEU A 420 -8.48 -21.54 -1.82
N ALA A 421 -9.11 -21.24 -2.97
CA ALA A 421 -10.52 -21.53 -3.19
C ALA A 421 -10.81 -23.03 -3.15
N TRP A 422 -9.95 -23.85 -3.76
CA TRP A 422 -10.06 -25.31 -3.70
C TRP A 422 -9.99 -25.85 -2.27
N TRP A 423 -9.14 -25.27 -1.41
CA TRP A 423 -9.06 -25.66 0.00
C TRP A 423 -10.31 -25.30 0.82
N GLN A 424 -11.09 -24.30 0.40
CA GLN A 424 -12.34 -23.94 1.09
C GLN A 424 -13.49 -24.89 0.76
N GLY A 425 -13.38 -25.64 -0.34
CA GLY A 425 -14.36 -26.64 -0.75
C GLY A 425 -14.91 -26.40 -2.15
N ALA A 426 -15.69 -27.38 -2.63
CA ALA A 426 -16.18 -27.42 -4.00
C ALA A 426 -17.08 -26.22 -4.36
N ASP A 427 -17.91 -25.73 -3.44
CA ASP A 427 -18.84 -24.63 -3.70
C ASP A 427 -18.11 -23.31 -4.00
N VAL A 428 -17.12 -22.96 -3.18
CA VAL A 428 -16.36 -21.72 -3.35
C VAL A 428 -15.49 -21.78 -4.60
N LEU A 429 -14.86 -22.93 -4.86
CA LEU A 429 -14.12 -23.14 -6.10
C LEU A 429 -15.04 -23.04 -7.32
N GLY A 430 -16.23 -23.63 -7.27
CA GLY A 430 -17.22 -23.56 -8.35
C GLY A 430 -17.64 -22.14 -8.68
N GLN A 431 -17.93 -21.31 -7.67
CA GLN A 431 -18.24 -19.89 -7.87
C GLN A 431 -17.07 -19.13 -8.50
N LEU A 432 -15.84 -19.39 -8.03
CA LEU A 432 -14.64 -18.75 -8.60
C LEU A 432 -14.41 -19.18 -10.05
N LEU A 433 -14.53 -20.46 -10.35
CA LEU A 433 -14.40 -21.01 -11.71
C LEU A 433 -15.39 -20.36 -12.67
N GLN A 434 -16.64 -20.16 -12.25
CA GLN A 434 -17.67 -19.51 -13.07
C GLN A 434 -17.40 -18.01 -13.28
N ALA A 435 -16.88 -17.32 -12.27
CA ALA A 435 -16.62 -15.87 -12.34
C ALA A 435 -15.29 -15.51 -12.99
N ALA A 436 -14.33 -16.43 -13.08
CA ALA A 436 -13.00 -16.17 -13.62
C ALA A 436 -13.02 -15.81 -15.10
N SER A 437 -12.04 -15.02 -15.55
CA SER A 437 -11.88 -14.80 -16.99
C SER A 437 -11.32 -16.06 -17.68
N PRO A 438 -11.57 -16.25 -18.98
CA PRO A 438 -10.92 -17.30 -19.77
C PRO A 438 -9.39 -17.28 -19.64
N ASP A 439 -8.78 -16.09 -19.61
CA ASP A 439 -7.33 -15.93 -19.42
C ASP A 439 -6.85 -16.44 -18.05
N GLU A 440 -7.57 -16.13 -16.96
CA GLU A 440 -7.25 -16.66 -15.62
C GLU A 440 -7.34 -18.19 -15.57
N LEU A 441 -8.36 -18.79 -16.21
CA LEU A 441 -8.53 -20.24 -16.24
C LEU A 441 -7.41 -20.94 -16.99
N VAL A 442 -7.05 -20.46 -18.19
CA VAL A 442 -5.97 -21.03 -18.99
C VAL A 442 -4.63 -20.83 -18.30
N THR A 443 -4.40 -19.68 -17.67
CA THR A 443 -3.19 -19.39 -16.90
C THR A 443 -3.01 -20.38 -15.74
N VAL A 444 -4.08 -20.66 -14.98
CA VAL A 444 -4.03 -21.63 -13.86
C VAL A 444 -3.85 -23.06 -14.36
N ALA A 445 -4.47 -23.43 -15.48
CA ALA A 445 -4.28 -24.74 -16.08
C ALA A 445 -2.83 -24.93 -16.55
N ALA A 446 -2.23 -23.90 -17.15
CA ALA A 446 -0.85 -23.85 -17.62
C ALA A 446 0.19 -23.94 -16.50
N ASP A 447 -0.16 -23.47 -15.31
CA ASP A 447 0.76 -23.41 -14.19
C ASP A 447 1.20 -24.82 -13.74
N VAL A 448 2.52 -25.01 -13.66
CA VAL A 448 3.16 -26.26 -13.25
C VAL A 448 2.84 -26.61 -11.79
N ARG A 449 2.56 -25.60 -10.98
CA ARG A 449 2.27 -25.72 -9.54
C ARG A 449 0.86 -26.24 -9.27
N THR A 450 -0.04 -26.23 -10.26
CA THR A 450 -1.43 -26.67 -10.11
C THR A 450 -1.49 -28.18 -9.85
N SER A 451 -2.18 -28.60 -8.79
CA SER A 451 -2.42 -30.01 -8.47
C SER A 451 -3.31 -30.67 -9.52
N HIS A 452 -3.22 -31.98 -9.66
CA HIS A 452 -3.99 -32.75 -10.63
C HIS A 452 -5.51 -32.50 -10.51
N GLU A 453 -6.04 -32.48 -9.29
CA GLU A 453 -7.48 -32.35 -9.00
C GLU A 453 -8.01 -30.96 -9.36
N LEU A 454 -7.28 -29.91 -8.97
CA LEU A 454 -7.61 -28.52 -9.31
C LEU A 454 -7.53 -28.32 -10.83
N ARG A 455 -6.52 -28.89 -11.49
CA ARG A 455 -6.38 -28.81 -12.94
C ARG A 455 -7.56 -29.46 -13.66
N GLU A 456 -8.02 -30.63 -13.21
CA GLU A 456 -9.22 -31.25 -13.76
C GLU A 456 -10.51 -30.45 -13.50
N ALA A 457 -10.61 -29.74 -12.38
CA ALA A 457 -11.74 -28.82 -12.15
C ALA A 457 -11.71 -27.64 -13.14
N VAL A 458 -10.54 -27.06 -13.38
CA VAL A 458 -10.34 -25.97 -14.35
C VAL A 458 -10.63 -26.45 -15.78
N PHE A 459 -10.12 -27.62 -16.18
CA PHE A 459 -10.40 -28.16 -17.51
C PHE A 459 -11.89 -28.42 -17.75
N ARG A 460 -12.61 -28.95 -16.75
CA ARG A 460 -14.07 -29.12 -16.87
C ARG A 460 -14.81 -27.80 -17.06
N GLU A 461 -14.36 -26.73 -16.41
CA GLU A 461 -14.94 -25.40 -16.60
C GLU A 461 -14.62 -24.85 -17.99
N ILE A 462 -13.39 -25.01 -18.48
CA ILE A 462 -13.02 -24.62 -19.86
C ILE A 462 -13.88 -25.38 -20.89
N ASP A 463 -14.07 -26.69 -20.70
CA ASP A 463 -14.90 -27.51 -21.60
C ASP A 463 -16.36 -27.02 -21.64
N ARG A 464 -16.89 -26.57 -20.49
CA ARG A 464 -18.27 -26.09 -20.32
C ARG A 464 -18.52 -24.73 -20.97
N ARG A 465 -17.51 -23.85 -21.04
CA ARG A 465 -17.67 -22.50 -21.57
C ARG A 465 -17.86 -22.47 -23.07
N ASP A 466 -18.71 -21.58 -23.57
CA ASP A 466 -18.87 -21.37 -24.99
C ASP A 466 -17.59 -20.77 -25.61
N PRO A 467 -17.30 -21.04 -26.90
CA PRO A 467 -16.21 -20.40 -27.61
C PRO A 467 -16.29 -18.88 -27.53
N SER A 468 -15.17 -18.22 -27.23
CA SER A 468 -15.06 -16.76 -27.22
C SER A 468 -13.68 -16.33 -27.69
N GLU A 469 -13.57 -15.11 -28.21
CA GLU A 469 -12.29 -14.54 -28.68
C GLU A 469 -11.25 -14.48 -27.56
N GLU A 470 -11.67 -14.18 -26.34
CA GLU A 470 -10.81 -14.14 -25.16
C GLU A 470 -10.26 -15.54 -24.81
N LEU A 471 -11.12 -16.57 -24.84
CA LEU A 471 -10.69 -17.95 -24.60
C LEU A 471 -9.74 -18.45 -25.69
N ALA A 472 -10.06 -18.15 -26.95
CA ALA A 472 -9.23 -18.48 -28.10
C ALA A 472 -7.83 -17.86 -27.97
N THR A 473 -7.77 -16.56 -27.65
CA THR A 473 -6.51 -15.83 -27.47
C THR A 473 -5.68 -16.41 -26.32
N ALA A 474 -6.31 -16.74 -25.19
CA ALA A 474 -5.62 -17.33 -24.06
C ALA A 474 -5.06 -18.73 -24.40
N LEU A 475 -5.86 -19.59 -25.04
CA LEU A 475 -5.42 -20.93 -25.46
C LEU A 475 -4.26 -20.86 -26.46
N LEU A 476 -4.31 -19.95 -27.44
CA LEU A 476 -3.23 -19.74 -28.40
C LEU A 476 -1.92 -19.31 -27.72
N ARG A 477 -2.01 -18.35 -26.78
CA ARG A 477 -0.85 -17.88 -26.02
C ARG A 477 -0.15 -19.02 -25.27
N HIS A 478 -0.94 -19.95 -24.73
CA HIS A 478 -0.46 -21.11 -23.98
C HIS A 478 -0.36 -22.40 -24.82
N ALA A 479 -0.28 -22.30 -26.15
CA ALA A 479 -0.11 -23.41 -27.08
C ALA A 479 -1.11 -24.57 -26.82
N PHE A 480 -2.38 -24.22 -26.62
CA PHE A 480 -3.49 -25.14 -26.30
C PHE A 480 -3.21 -26.06 -25.11
N LEU A 481 -2.32 -25.66 -24.20
CA LEU A 481 -1.94 -26.42 -23.01
C LEU A 481 -1.32 -27.80 -23.36
N CYS A 482 -0.71 -27.94 -24.55
CA CYS A 482 -0.14 -29.22 -25.02
C CYS A 482 0.86 -29.83 -24.04
N ASP A 483 1.81 -29.04 -23.56
CA ASP A 483 2.82 -29.49 -22.60
C ASP A 483 2.23 -29.83 -21.23
N VAL A 484 1.10 -29.22 -20.89
CA VAL A 484 0.37 -29.53 -19.66
C VAL A 484 -0.31 -30.88 -19.81
N LEU A 485 -1.04 -31.10 -20.90
CA LEU A 485 -1.73 -32.36 -21.18
C LEU A 485 -0.77 -33.54 -21.28
N ARG A 486 0.39 -33.35 -21.92
CA ARG A 486 1.46 -34.36 -21.99
C ARG A 486 1.97 -34.79 -20.60
N ARG A 487 2.14 -33.84 -19.68
CA ARG A 487 2.60 -34.11 -18.31
C ARG A 487 1.50 -34.68 -17.42
N HIS A 488 0.27 -34.25 -17.65
CA HIS A 488 -0.90 -34.61 -16.83
C HIS A 488 -1.49 -35.97 -17.23
N LEU A 489 -1.38 -36.37 -18.50
CA LEU A 489 -1.85 -37.65 -19.04
C LEU A 489 -0.70 -38.43 -19.71
N PRO A 490 0.37 -38.79 -18.98
CA PRO A 490 1.57 -39.39 -19.58
C PRO A 490 1.24 -40.74 -20.22
N GLY A 491 1.64 -40.92 -21.49
CA GLY A 491 1.49 -42.18 -22.22
C GLY A 491 0.06 -42.53 -22.67
N VAL A 492 -0.89 -41.61 -22.53
CA VAL A 492 -2.29 -41.79 -22.99
C VAL A 492 -2.58 -40.83 -24.15
N ASP A 493 -1.88 -41.02 -25.27
CA ASP A 493 -1.89 -40.10 -26.42
C ASP A 493 -3.30 -39.88 -26.99
N GLY A 494 -4.17 -40.91 -26.96
CA GLY A 494 -5.57 -40.78 -27.36
C GLY A 494 -6.38 -39.82 -26.48
N ALA A 495 -6.22 -39.88 -25.16
CA ALA A 495 -6.92 -38.97 -24.24
C ALA A 495 -6.40 -37.53 -24.35
N GLN A 496 -5.10 -37.36 -24.60
CA GLN A 496 -4.52 -36.06 -24.92
C GLN A 496 -5.10 -35.50 -26.22
N ALA A 497 -5.13 -36.32 -27.28
CA ALA A 497 -5.66 -35.92 -28.59
C ALA A 497 -7.14 -35.52 -28.52
N GLU A 498 -7.97 -36.31 -27.84
CA GLU A 498 -9.39 -35.99 -27.65
C GLU A 498 -9.61 -34.63 -26.95
N ARG A 499 -8.82 -34.32 -25.93
CA ARG A 499 -8.94 -33.04 -25.24
C ARG A 499 -8.42 -31.88 -26.09
N LEU A 500 -7.33 -32.10 -26.83
CA LEU A 500 -6.81 -31.12 -27.77
C LEU A 500 -7.78 -30.82 -28.91
N LYS A 501 -8.52 -31.82 -29.44
CA LYS A 501 -9.59 -31.58 -30.42
C LYS A 501 -10.65 -30.64 -29.88
N LYS A 502 -11.08 -30.83 -28.63
CA LYS A 502 -12.05 -29.93 -27.98
C LYS A 502 -11.50 -28.51 -27.87
N LEU A 503 -10.24 -28.35 -27.46
CA LEU A 503 -9.61 -27.03 -27.36
C LEU A 503 -9.44 -26.36 -28.73
N LEU A 504 -9.03 -27.11 -29.76
CA LEU A 504 -8.94 -26.61 -31.14
C LEU A 504 -10.31 -26.14 -31.65
N ALA A 505 -11.37 -26.92 -31.39
CA ALA A 505 -12.73 -26.53 -31.74
C ALA A 505 -13.21 -25.26 -31.01
N LYS A 506 -12.76 -25.01 -29.76
CA LYS A 506 -13.05 -23.75 -29.04
C LYS A 506 -12.35 -22.54 -29.66
N VAL A 507 -11.22 -22.73 -30.34
CA VAL A 507 -10.44 -21.64 -30.97
C VAL A 507 -10.89 -21.38 -32.40
N TYR A 508 -11.07 -22.44 -33.19
CA TYR A 508 -11.29 -22.35 -34.64
C TYR A 508 -12.70 -22.70 -35.10
N GLY A 509 -13.55 -23.21 -34.19
CA GLY A 509 -14.85 -23.78 -34.53
C GLY A 509 -14.74 -25.16 -35.18
N HIS A 510 -15.89 -25.82 -35.38
CA HIS A 510 -15.95 -27.18 -35.94
C HIS A 510 -15.86 -27.22 -37.47
N GLU A 511 -16.17 -26.13 -38.17
CA GLU A 511 -16.25 -26.08 -39.65
C GLU A 511 -15.09 -25.30 -40.30
N GLY A 512 -14.23 -24.66 -39.50
CA GLY A 512 -13.24 -23.68 -39.96
C GLY A 512 -11.78 -24.11 -39.89
N PHE A 513 -11.47 -25.37 -39.58
CA PHE A 513 -10.10 -25.82 -39.36
C PHE A 513 -9.38 -26.16 -40.68
N GLY A 514 -8.87 -25.13 -41.35
CA GLY A 514 -8.21 -25.23 -42.65
C GLY A 514 -6.67 -25.18 -42.59
N PRO A 515 -6.00 -25.01 -43.75
CA PRO A 515 -4.53 -25.02 -43.83
C PRO A 515 -3.85 -23.92 -43.01
N ARG A 516 -4.51 -22.78 -42.82
CA ARG A 516 -3.99 -21.64 -42.08
C ARG A 516 -4.06 -21.91 -40.58
N GLU A 517 -5.19 -22.43 -40.12
CA GLU A 517 -5.47 -22.77 -38.73
C GLU A 517 -4.59 -23.95 -38.29
N LEU A 518 -4.38 -24.95 -39.16
CA LEU A 518 -3.42 -26.02 -38.94
C LEU A 518 -1.99 -25.48 -38.75
N GLN A 519 -1.58 -24.55 -39.60
CA GLN A 519 -0.24 -23.94 -39.48
C GLN A 519 -0.12 -23.15 -38.18
N GLU A 520 -1.10 -22.30 -37.86
CA GLU A 520 -1.11 -21.53 -36.62
C GLU A 520 -1.14 -22.45 -35.39
N ALA A 521 -1.93 -23.52 -35.40
CA ALA A 521 -2.03 -24.45 -34.29
C ALA A 521 -0.69 -25.16 -34.00
N LEU A 522 0.09 -25.48 -35.03
CA LEU A 522 1.39 -26.14 -34.91
C LEU A 522 2.55 -25.17 -34.65
N THR A 523 2.32 -23.85 -34.78
CA THR A 523 3.34 -22.82 -34.62
C THR A 523 3.03 -21.81 -33.51
N SER A 524 1.87 -21.89 -32.87
CA SER A 524 1.44 -20.99 -31.81
C SER A 524 2.14 -21.28 -30.48
N GLY A 525 2.30 -20.20 -29.70
CA GLY A 525 2.98 -20.21 -28.40
C GLY A 525 4.20 -19.28 -28.37
N GLU A 526 4.44 -18.67 -27.21
CA GLU A 526 5.62 -17.80 -26.99
C GLU A 526 6.96 -18.58 -27.02
N VAL A 527 6.90 -19.91 -26.87
CA VAL A 527 8.08 -20.78 -26.86
C VAL A 527 8.08 -21.63 -28.13
N LYS A 528 9.15 -21.55 -28.92
CA LYS A 528 9.40 -22.38 -30.12
C LYS A 528 9.67 -23.84 -29.74
N VAL A 529 8.68 -24.54 -29.20
CA VAL A 529 8.73 -25.99 -28.92
C VAL A 529 8.14 -26.73 -30.11
N LEU A 530 8.70 -27.89 -30.45
CA LEU A 530 8.10 -28.77 -31.46
C LEU A 530 6.71 -29.24 -31.00
N PRO A 531 5.69 -29.26 -31.87
CA PRO A 531 4.36 -29.70 -31.50
C PRO A 531 4.37 -31.18 -31.08
N THR A 532 3.57 -31.51 -30.07
CA THR A 532 3.48 -32.88 -29.54
C THR A 532 2.77 -33.82 -30.51
N VAL A 533 3.06 -35.12 -30.44
CA VAL A 533 2.39 -36.15 -31.27
C VAL A 533 0.87 -36.11 -31.09
N ALA A 534 0.39 -35.89 -29.86
CA ALA A 534 -1.04 -35.75 -29.57
C ALA A 534 -1.66 -34.50 -30.22
N LEU A 535 -0.94 -33.38 -30.29
CA LEU A 535 -1.41 -32.19 -31.02
C LEU A 535 -1.46 -32.43 -32.52
N ILE A 536 -0.46 -33.10 -33.08
CA ILE A 536 -0.43 -33.45 -34.51
C ILE A 536 -1.62 -34.37 -34.83
N GLY A 537 -1.86 -35.40 -34.02
CA GLY A 537 -3.02 -36.29 -34.18
C GLY A 537 -4.35 -35.55 -34.04
N ALA A 538 -4.51 -34.72 -33.02
CA ALA A 538 -5.72 -33.91 -32.83
C ALA A 538 -5.99 -32.97 -34.01
N ALA A 539 -4.95 -32.27 -34.49
CA ALA A 539 -5.06 -31.37 -35.63
C ALA A 539 -5.31 -32.12 -36.94
N ALA A 540 -4.71 -33.30 -37.13
CA ALA A 540 -4.96 -34.15 -38.29
C ALA A 540 -6.43 -34.56 -38.36
N GLU A 541 -6.95 -35.06 -37.25
CA GLU A 541 -8.33 -35.52 -37.16
C GLU A 541 -9.35 -34.38 -37.26
N THR A 542 -9.02 -33.19 -36.72
CA THR A 542 -9.87 -32.00 -36.86
C THR A 542 -9.87 -31.47 -38.30
N TYR A 543 -8.76 -31.62 -39.02
CA TYR A 543 -8.64 -31.22 -40.42
C TYR A 543 -9.35 -32.20 -41.38
N GLY A 544 -9.38 -33.50 -41.07
CA GLY A 544 -10.03 -34.52 -41.89
C GLY A 544 -9.21 -34.95 -43.12
N GLU A 545 -9.89 -35.22 -44.23
CA GLU A 545 -9.23 -35.74 -45.46
C GLU A 545 -8.16 -34.77 -45.98
N GLY A 546 -6.96 -35.29 -46.28
CA GLY A 546 -5.82 -34.50 -46.77
C GLY A 546 -4.90 -33.94 -45.68
N ALA A 547 -5.21 -34.16 -44.40
CA ALA A 547 -4.38 -33.74 -43.27
C ALA A 547 -2.91 -34.20 -43.38
N GLY A 548 -2.66 -35.44 -43.82
CA GLY A 548 -1.32 -36.01 -43.92
C GLY A 548 -0.38 -35.19 -44.83
N ALA A 549 -0.88 -34.75 -45.99
CA ALA A 549 -0.08 -33.93 -46.91
C ALA A 549 0.18 -32.53 -46.36
N ALA A 550 -0.85 -31.92 -45.75
CA ALA A 550 -0.72 -30.61 -45.13
C ALA A 550 0.26 -30.62 -43.95
N LEU A 551 0.21 -31.67 -43.12
CA LEU A 551 1.13 -31.88 -42.00
C LEU A 551 2.58 -32.05 -42.46
N ILE A 552 2.83 -32.89 -43.46
CA ILE A 552 4.20 -33.09 -44.00
C ILE A 552 4.79 -31.75 -44.44
N HIS A 553 4.05 -30.96 -45.23
CA HIS A 553 4.55 -29.66 -45.69
C HIS A 553 4.79 -28.66 -44.56
N LYS A 554 3.86 -28.54 -43.61
CA LYS A 554 3.90 -27.49 -42.58
C LYS A 554 4.78 -27.87 -41.40
N PHE A 555 4.69 -29.10 -40.90
CA PHE A 555 5.52 -29.58 -39.80
C PHE A 555 7.00 -29.62 -40.19
N LEU A 556 7.34 -30.12 -41.38
CA LEU A 556 8.73 -30.16 -41.82
C LEU A 556 9.29 -28.76 -42.03
N ALA A 557 8.48 -27.81 -42.52
CA ALA A 557 8.90 -26.41 -42.60
C ALA A 557 9.30 -25.85 -41.23
N VAL A 558 8.56 -26.17 -40.16
CA VAL A 558 8.87 -25.75 -38.78
C VAL A 558 10.16 -26.41 -38.27
N VAL A 559 10.31 -27.72 -38.47
CA VAL A 559 11.53 -28.47 -38.07
C VAL A 559 12.77 -27.94 -38.78
N ILE A 560 12.65 -27.64 -40.08
CA ILE A 560 13.74 -27.08 -40.88
C ILE A 560 14.08 -25.68 -40.40
N GLU A 561 13.09 -24.84 -40.13
CA GLU A 561 13.34 -23.47 -39.67
C GLU A 561 14.00 -23.42 -38.28
N GLN A 562 13.63 -24.35 -37.40
CA GLN A 562 14.22 -24.47 -36.06
C GLN A 562 15.54 -25.24 -36.06
N SER A 563 15.89 -25.92 -37.15
CA SER A 563 17.18 -26.57 -37.27
C SER A 563 18.30 -25.53 -37.36
N GLY A 564 19.44 -25.79 -36.72
CA GLY A 564 20.65 -24.96 -36.85
C GLY A 564 21.30 -25.02 -38.25
N MET A 565 20.56 -25.44 -39.28
CA MET A 565 21.01 -25.53 -40.67
C MET A 565 21.21 -24.13 -41.25
N ASN A 566 22.16 -24.02 -42.18
CA ASN A 566 22.38 -22.77 -42.88
C ASN A 566 21.27 -22.52 -43.92
N ARG A 567 21.14 -21.27 -44.37
CA ARG A 567 20.08 -20.83 -45.29
C ARG A 567 20.01 -21.66 -46.58
N LEU A 568 21.16 -22.03 -47.14
CA LEU A 568 21.26 -22.79 -48.39
C LEU A 568 20.73 -24.23 -48.23
N GLU A 569 20.96 -24.84 -47.07
CA GLU A 569 20.42 -26.16 -46.73
C GLU A 569 18.91 -26.11 -46.51
N LYS A 570 18.41 -25.08 -45.83
CA LYS A 570 16.97 -24.86 -45.65
C LYS A 570 16.25 -24.68 -46.99
N ASP A 571 16.79 -23.81 -47.87
CA ASP A 571 16.21 -23.54 -49.19
C ASP A 571 16.15 -24.80 -50.07
N ARG A 572 17.18 -25.67 -50.00
CA ARG A 572 17.21 -26.96 -50.72
C ARG A 572 16.16 -27.94 -50.21
N ILE A 573 15.97 -28.05 -48.90
CA ILE A 573 14.96 -28.94 -48.34
C ILE A 573 13.55 -28.40 -48.63
N HIS A 574 13.34 -27.09 -48.58
CA HIS A 574 12.07 -26.48 -48.99
C HIS A 574 11.72 -26.76 -50.45
N ALA A 575 12.68 -26.66 -51.38
CA ALA A 575 12.47 -27.01 -52.78
C ALA A 575 12.08 -28.49 -52.96
N LEU A 576 12.75 -29.40 -52.25
CA LEU A 576 12.42 -30.82 -52.27
C LEU A 576 11.01 -31.13 -51.71
N LEU A 577 10.56 -30.37 -50.72
CA LEU A 577 9.23 -30.52 -50.14
C LEU A 577 8.14 -30.01 -51.08
N GLN A 578 8.39 -28.94 -51.85
CA GLN A 578 7.43 -28.39 -52.82
C GLN A 578 7.10 -29.36 -53.96
N ASP A 579 7.99 -30.31 -54.25
CA ASP A 579 7.82 -31.34 -55.29
C ASP A 579 7.15 -32.63 -54.79
N VAL A 580 6.65 -32.67 -53.54
CA VAL A 580 5.95 -33.85 -52.97
C VAL A 580 4.42 -33.73 -53.20
N PRO A 581 3.81 -34.51 -54.12
CA PRO A 581 2.36 -34.50 -54.31
C PRO A 581 1.61 -35.21 -53.16
N ALA A 582 0.39 -34.74 -52.85
CA ALA A 582 -0.55 -35.39 -51.91
C ALA A 582 -1.26 -36.61 -52.52
N PRO A 583 -1.70 -37.59 -51.71
CA PRO A 583 -0.88 -38.59 -51.02
C PRO A 583 -0.36 -39.69 -51.98
N LEU A 584 0.82 -40.25 -51.68
CA LEU A 584 1.55 -41.22 -52.49
C LEU A 584 1.27 -42.70 -52.15
N TYR A 585 0.27 -43.02 -51.34
CA TYR A 585 0.03 -44.42 -50.94
C TYR A 585 -1.40 -44.86 -51.23
N SER A 586 -1.52 -45.96 -51.97
CA SER A 586 -2.73 -46.77 -51.95
C SER A 586 -2.88 -47.44 -50.57
N PRO A 587 -4.11 -47.76 -50.12
CA PRO A 587 -4.34 -48.47 -48.85
C PRO A 587 -3.53 -49.77 -48.71
N ALA A 588 -3.19 -50.42 -49.83
CA ALA A 588 -2.37 -51.64 -49.85
C ALA A 588 -0.89 -51.38 -49.53
N GLU A 589 -0.34 -50.23 -49.93
CA GLU A 589 1.06 -49.86 -49.68
C GLU A 589 1.26 -49.38 -48.24
N ALA A 590 0.25 -48.71 -47.66
CA ALA A 590 0.23 -48.36 -46.24
C ALA A 590 0.18 -49.63 -45.35
N ALA A 591 -0.64 -50.62 -45.70
CA ALA A 591 -0.72 -51.89 -45.00
C ALA A 591 0.59 -52.71 -45.07
N GLY A 592 1.27 -52.71 -46.23
CA GLY A 592 2.58 -53.36 -46.39
C GLY A 592 3.69 -52.73 -45.55
N PHE A 593 3.68 -51.39 -45.41
CA PHE A 593 4.64 -50.68 -44.57
C PHE A 593 4.39 -50.90 -43.07
N GLN A 594 3.11 -50.92 -42.63
CA GLN A 594 2.73 -51.31 -41.27
C GLN A 594 3.21 -52.74 -40.92
N ALA A 595 3.02 -53.71 -41.81
CA ALA A 595 3.49 -55.08 -41.60
C ALA A 595 5.03 -55.19 -41.46
N GLY A 596 5.78 -54.37 -42.20
CA GLY A 596 7.24 -54.30 -42.10
C GLY A 596 7.76 -53.69 -40.79
N LEU A 597 7.03 -52.71 -40.23
CA LEU A 597 7.36 -52.08 -38.94
C LEU A 597 7.13 -53.02 -37.75
N VAL A 598 6.07 -53.82 -37.78
CA VAL A 598 5.80 -54.87 -36.77
C VAL A 598 6.89 -55.96 -36.79
N ALA A 599 7.39 -56.31 -37.99
CA ALA A 599 8.51 -57.25 -38.13
C ALA A 599 9.85 -56.68 -37.59
N HIS A 600 10.06 -55.36 -37.66
CA HIS A 600 11.25 -54.71 -37.10
C HIS A 600 11.22 -54.57 -35.57
N ALA A 601 10.05 -54.30 -34.98
CA ALA A 601 9.86 -54.35 -33.52
C ALA A 601 10.19 -55.74 -32.93
N SER A 602 10.21 -56.77 -33.79
CA SER A 602 10.58 -58.16 -33.47
C SER A 602 12.04 -58.51 -33.86
N GLY A 603 12.87 -57.53 -34.23
CA GLY A 603 14.30 -57.70 -34.51
C GLY A 603 14.72 -57.80 -35.98
N GLY A 604 13.83 -57.57 -36.96
CA GLY A 604 14.18 -57.50 -38.39
C GLY A 604 14.92 -56.22 -38.79
N ASP A 605 15.42 -56.07 -40.03
CA ASP A 605 16.01 -54.80 -40.54
C ASP A 605 14.95 -53.95 -41.28
N LEU A 606 14.69 -52.74 -40.79
CA LEU A 606 13.68 -51.83 -41.35
C LEU A 606 14.07 -51.31 -42.74
N ARG A 607 15.37 -51.31 -43.09
CA ARG A 607 15.85 -50.69 -44.34
C ARG A 607 15.38 -51.43 -45.58
N SER A 608 15.13 -52.74 -45.49
CA SER A 608 14.70 -53.57 -46.61
C SER A 608 13.24 -53.40 -47.00
N THR A 609 12.43 -52.74 -46.16
CA THR A 609 11.00 -52.46 -46.43
C THR A 609 10.74 -51.03 -46.92
N TRP A 610 11.76 -50.17 -46.93
CA TRP A 610 11.61 -48.79 -47.39
C TRP A 610 11.48 -48.71 -48.92
N PRO A 611 10.57 -47.89 -49.47
CA PRO A 611 10.45 -47.68 -50.91
C PRO A 611 11.76 -47.18 -51.53
N GLY A 612 12.05 -47.60 -52.77
CA GLY A 612 13.33 -47.34 -53.44
C GLY A 612 13.73 -45.86 -53.54
N ARG A 613 12.75 -44.94 -53.59
CA ARG A 613 13.00 -43.49 -53.63
C ARG A 613 13.49 -42.92 -52.29
N LEU A 614 13.00 -43.43 -51.15
CA LEU A 614 13.45 -43.02 -49.82
C LEU A 614 14.89 -43.48 -49.57
N ARG A 615 15.25 -44.69 -50.04
CA ARG A 615 16.64 -45.19 -50.00
C ARG A 615 17.60 -44.33 -50.80
N ALA A 616 17.16 -43.82 -51.96
CA ALA A 616 17.98 -42.97 -52.82
C ALA A 616 18.30 -41.62 -52.18
N VAL A 617 17.34 -41.02 -51.46
CA VAL A 617 17.53 -39.74 -50.74
C VAL A 617 18.53 -39.87 -49.58
N LEU A 618 18.58 -41.04 -48.93
CA LEU A 618 19.41 -41.28 -47.74
C LEU A 618 20.82 -41.81 -48.03
N ALA A 619 21.08 -42.23 -49.27
CA ALA A 619 22.40 -42.72 -49.69
C ALA A 619 23.38 -41.59 -50.07
N GLY A 620 22.95 -40.32 -50.03
CA GLY A 620 23.79 -39.16 -50.34
C GLY A 620 24.81 -38.82 -49.24
N PRO A 621 25.94 -38.15 -49.57
CA PRO A 621 26.96 -37.80 -48.61
C PRO A 621 26.50 -36.59 -47.79
N ILE A 622 25.83 -36.84 -46.67
CA ILE A 622 25.41 -35.77 -45.76
C ILE A 622 25.98 -36.01 -44.37
N ALA A 623 26.50 -34.93 -43.77
CA ALA A 623 27.10 -34.93 -42.45
C ALA A 623 26.19 -35.59 -41.40
N ARG A 624 26.78 -36.27 -40.41
CA ARG A 624 26.08 -37.03 -39.35
C ARG A 624 24.90 -36.28 -38.71
N SER A 625 24.96 -34.95 -38.64
CA SER A 625 23.89 -34.06 -38.15
C SER A 625 22.60 -34.15 -38.97
N THR A 626 22.72 -34.25 -40.30
CA THR A 626 21.58 -34.28 -41.23
C THR A 626 20.99 -35.68 -41.34
N LEU A 627 21.77 -36.74 -41.15
CA LEU A 627 21.27 -38.11 -41.02
C LEU A 627 20.45 -38.31 -39.73
N ILE A 628 20.79 -37.61 -38.64
CA ILE A 628 19.99 -37.61 -37.41
C ILE A 628 18.68 -36.84 -37.64
N ALA A 629 18.71 -35.70 -38.33
CA ALA A 629 17.52 -34.94 -38.69
C ALA A 629 16.61 -35.72 -39.68
N LEU A 630 17.17 -36.36 -40.70
CA LEU A 630 16.46 -37.23 -41.64
C LEU A 630 15.93 -38.51 -40.98
N GLY A 631 16.65 -39.06 -40.01
CA GLY A 631 16.17 -40.16 -39.17
C GLY A 631 14.99 -39.73 -38.30
N LEU A 632 15.04 -38.53 -37.71
CA LEU A 632 13.92 -37.94 -36.97
C LEU A 632 12.72 -37.68 -37.88
N VAL A 633 12.95 -37.15 -39.08
CA VAL A 633 11.92 -36.90 -40.09
C VAL A 633 11.30 -38.21 -40.57
N ALA A 634 12.09 -39.26 -40.83
CA ALA A 634 11.59 -40.57 -41.22
C ALA A 634 10.79 -41.24 -40.10
N VAL A 635 11.20 -41.07 -38.84
CA VAL A 635 10.47 -41.56 -37.67
C VAL A 635 9.18 -40.78 -37.45
N VAL A 636 9.19 -39.45 -37.59
CA VAL A 636 7.98 -38.62 -37.47
C VAL A 636 7.01 -38.90 -38.61
N VAL A 637 7.49 -39.05 -39.85
CA VAL A 637 6.66 -39.44 -41.00
C VAL A 637 6.08 -40.85 -40.80
N ALA A 638 6.85 -41.79 -40.26
CA ALA A 638 6.35 -43.13 -39.91
C ALA A 638 5.30 -43.10 -38.78
N ILE A 639 5.47 -42.23 -37.78
CA ILE A 639 4.51 -42.04 -36.68
C ILE A 639 3.21 -41.37 -37.19
N VAL A 640 3.32 -40.36 -38.05
CA VAL A 640 2.16 -39.70 -38.66
C VAL A 640 1.39 -40.66 -39.59
N LEU A 641 2.09 -41.53 -40.31
CA LEU A 641 1.48 -42.58 -41.15
C LEU A 641 0.93 -43.78 -40.35
N LEU A 642 1.26 -43.91 -39.07
CA LEU A 642 0.72 -44.93 -38.16
C LEU A 642 -0.51 -44.44 -37.39
N LEU A 643 -0.69 -43.11 -37.26
CA LEU A 643 -1.78 -42.46 -36.52
C LEU A 643 -2.94 -41.99 -37.42
N ALA A 644 -2.69 -41.82 -38.72
CA ALA A 644 -3.71 -41.70 -39.76
C ALA A 644 -4.11 -43.09 -40.27
#